data_AF-A0A924ZVM2-F1
#
_entry.id   AF-A0A924ZVM2-F1
#
_cell.length_a   1.000
_cell.length_b   1.000
_cell.length_c   1.000
_cell.angle_alpha   90.00
_cell.angle_beta   90.00
_cell.angle_gamma   90.00
#
_symmetry.space_group_name_H-M   'P 1'
#
loop_
_entity.id
_entity.type
_entity.pdbx_description
1 polymer ?
#
loop_
_entity_poly.entity_id
_entity_poly.type
_entity_poly.pdbx_seq_one_letter_code
_entity_poly.pdbx_strand_id
1 'polypeptide(L)'
;MSKRILKFTFSAFIFVGLSNCAPVKFSRSDAVVVPNAIQSVACMPKINDSLVSFTYGTTGNPNVVSKCNPSNNLTYTWTVKNSSGAVINTPVAGLTGANPMGVDFAPLGVGAYYVFLQATDNNGRLASFNAATPLEFIVPGVGLGTLNCDPKLNSTFSSVVVGTADANPTVTANCNPSANTHVWTVYKGSIQVVVPNLGGANSTNPDFKSLGAGDYRVYLYATATNTTSYSSTALNVKVTSDSNPSPDKILCNPRINGTLRNLTITPSSSNPLITSSCTPTAVQYNWTVTKNGQTINVPSLVGSNSNPDFLSQGQGTYLIYLTASKPGSQPWTDTSPLVLTVDSGGVIATLNVNCAPRLNGTFVSVTIPTSGTNPTVTSGCDPSNASLTWNAVKDGVITTLPGLAGPSSVPQFIQSGLGTYLLYLSASAPGYNSYVSPFPLEVSISNGDPIIKHVTFTKNVNISDNKVDILLVVDDSNSMLPDNQKLAQKLQGFVGDLTSSGLDWQMCATVTRAQTINGTAYWGASKNWVGYLGSPAWIMKLGATNPYAIFTDTINSIGAGWAGTDDERAIKAAYSSFDYAAYNNCYRADASLAVIVLSDEDERSIGGNMAIQYYYQEWKVLEPEDYPQALVNKVKQQFGAQKPFSVNSIIVKPGDTACMAEQDAGGAKSHYGYKYAELSQLTQGYTGSICDADYSQSLYYFKDKIKQSLSSIPLDCAPIGVVDVLITPAMGGVTSQVVNNTLVFTPAIPAGRTVTVDYDCPMH
;
A
#
# COMPACT_ATOMS: atom_id res chain seq x y z
N MET A 1 -82.79 -24.57 -19.07
CA MET A 1 -82.57 -25.83 -18.32
C MET A 1 -81.43 -26.61 -18.96
N SER A 2 -80.80 -27.51 -18.19
CA SER A 2 -79.71 -28.43 -18.56
C SER A 2 -78.27 -27.88 -18.66
N LYS A 3 -77.32 -28.75 -18.31
CA LYS A 3 -75.86 -28.60 -18.11
C LYS A 3 -75.12 -29.22 -19.34
N ARG A 4 -73.80 -29.09 -19.62
CA ARG A 4 -72.60 -28.50 -18.95
C ARG A 4 -71.48 -28.36 -20.03
N ILE A 5 -70.59 -27.36 -19.86
CA ILE A 5 -69.14 -27.32 -20.20
C ILE A 5 -68.62 -28.03 -21.49
N LEU A 6 -68.03 -27.24 -22.41
CA LEU A 6 -66.68 -27.50 -22.96
C LEU A 6 -66.04 -26.19 -23.47
N LYS A 7 -64.75 -25.95 -23.20
CA LYS A 7 -63.99 -24.80 -23.74
C LYS A 7 -63.12 -25.26 -24.91
N PHE A 8 -63.10 -24.48 -25.99
CA PHE A 8 -62.27 -24.72 -27.18
C PHE A 8 -60.82 -24.26 -26.97
N THR A 9 -59.89 -25.04 -27.50
CA THR A 9 -58.48 -24.70 -27.70
C THR A 9 -58.26 -24.33 -29.17
N PHE A 10 -57.31 -23.44 -29.47
CA PHE A 10 -56.86 -23.20 -30.84
C PHE A 10 -55.32 -23.09 -30.95
N SER A 11 -54.82 -23.54 -32.09
CA SER A 11 -53.44 -23.97 -32.38
C SER A 11 -52.35 -22.89 -32.39
N ALA A 12 -51.10 -23.35 -32.21
CA ALA A 12 -49.92 -22.78 -32.85
C ALA A 12 -49.10 -23.93 -33.51
N PHE A 13 -48.49 -23.68 -34.67
CA PHE A 13 -47.92 -24.71 -35.56
C PHE A 13 -46.43 -25.05 -35.27
N ILE A 14 -45.97 -26.22 -35.76
CA ILE A 14 -44.66 -26.85 -35.48
C ILE A 14 -43.85 -27.10 -36.78
N PHE A 15 -42.53 -27.37 -36.61
CA PHE A 15 -41.52 -28.00 -37.50
C PHE A 15 -40.81 -27.07 -38.50
N VAL A 16 -39.50 -27.22 -38.83
CA VAL A 16 -38.38 -28.13 -38.44
C VAL A 16 -37.07 -27.29 -38.40
N GLY A 17 -35.90 -27.73 -37.89
CA GLY A 17 -35.46 -28.99 -37.25
C GLY A 17 -33.95 -29.27 -37.48
N LEU A 18 -33.22 -29.85 -36.51
CA LEU A 18 -31.80 -30.25 -36.64
C LEU A 18 -31.49 -31.58 -35.90
N SER A 19 -30.40 -32.23 -36.26
CA SER A 19 -30.18 -33.69 -36.13
C SER A 19 -29.04 -34.14 -35.18
N ASN A 20 -29.29 -35.25 -34.47
CA ASN A 20 -28.38 -36.29 -33.98
C ASN A 20 -26.98 -35.94 -33.41
N CYS A 21 -26.77 -36.25 -32.13
CA CYS A 21 -25.62 -37.05 -31.68
C CYS A 21 -25.94 -37.84 -30.39
N ALA A 22 -25.19 -38.90 -30.09
CA ALA A 22 -25.59 -40.00 -29.20
C ALA A 22 -25.42 -39.74 -27.67
N PRO A 23 -26.17 -40.45 -26.80
CA PRO A 23 -26.02 -40.34 -25.34
C PRO A 23 -24.85 -41.19 -24.82
N VAL A 24 -23.85 -40.54 -24.21
CA VAL A 24 -22.75 -41.23 -23.53
C VAL A 24 -23.18 -41.69 -22.14
N LYS A 25 -23.21 -43.00 -21.91
CA LYS A 25 -23.27 -43.59 -20.57
C LYS A 25 -21.92 -43.42 -19.89
N PHE A 26 -21.86 -42.76 -18.74
CA PHE A 26 -20.69 -42.82 -17.87
C PHE A 26 -20.78 -44.04 -16.95
N SER A 27 -19.93 -45.03 -17.19
CA SER A 27 -19.69 -46.15 -16.27
C SER A 27 -18.76 -45.72 -15.14
N ARG A 28 -19.08 -46.10 -13.90
CA ARG A 28 -18.14 -45.99 -12.77
C ARG A 28 -16.99 -46.99 -12.95
N SER A 29 -15.87 -46.53 -13.47
CA SER A 29 -14.54 -47.08 -13.20
C SER A 29 -13.49 -46.12 -13.71
N ASP A 30 -13.02 -45.22 -12.84
CA ASP A 30 -11.61 -44.94 -12.65
C ASP A 30 -11.48 -44.10 -11.37
N ALA A 31 -10.81 -44.67 -10.38
CA ALA A 31 -10.50 -43.93 -9.16
C ALA A 31 -9.42 -42.92 -9.51
N VAL A 32 -9.79 -41.62 -9.54
CA VAL A 32 -8.79 -40.55 -9.52
C VAL A 32 -8.05 -40.67 -8.20
N VAL A 33 -6.87 -41.30 -8.24
CA VAL A 33 -5.90 -41.25 -7.16
C VAL A 33 -5.34 -39.84 -7.16
N VAL A 34 -6.05 -38.95 -6.48
CA VAL A 34 -5.43 -37.74 -5.94
C VAL A 34 -4.24 -38.22 -5.12
N PRO A 35 -3.02 -37.68 -5.32
CA PRO A 35 -1.93 -37.94 -4.41
C PRO A 35 -2.40 -37.46 -3.04
N ASN A 36 -2.69 -38.39 -2.13
CA ASN A 36 -3.03 -38.04 -0.76
C ASN A 36 -1.86 -37.22 -0.23
N ALA A 37 -2.06 -35.91 -0.06
CA ALA A 37 -1.20 -35.12 0.80
C ALA A 37 -1.27 -35.82 2.16
N ILE A 38 -0.15 -36.42 2.57
CA ILE A 38 -0.10 -37.22 3.80
C ILE A 38 -0.40 -36.25 4.94
N GLN A 39 -1.62 -36.31 5.44
CA GLN A 39 -2.05 -35.45 6.52
C GLN A 39 -1.16 -35.78 7.72
N SER A 40 -0.42 -34.79 8.20
CA SER A 40 0.53 -34.95 9.29
C SER A 40 -0.11 -34.52 10.61
N VAL A 41 0.41 -35.05 11.71
CA VAL A 41 0.14 -34.47 13.03
C VAL A 41 0.86 -33.13 13.10
N ALA A 42 0.14 -32.06 13.44
CA ALA A 42 0.71 -30.73 13.62
C ALA A 42 0.59 -30.30 15.08
N CYS A 43 1.70 -30.01 15.76
CA CYS A 43 1.70 -29.60 17.17
C CYS A 43 2.46 -28.29 17.38
N MET A 44 2.05 -27.53 18.40
CA MET A 44 2.75 -26.32 18.83
C MET A 44 2.91 -26.34 20.36
N PRO A 45 3.90 -27.10 20.88
CA PRO A 45 4.12 -27.21 22.31
C PRO A 45 4.45 -25.85 22.94
N LYS A 46 3.89 -25.58 24.12
CA LYS A 46 4.10 -24.33 24.90
C LYS A 46 4.15 -24.62 26.40
N ILE A 47 4.94 -23.83 27.14
CA ILE A 47 4.93 -23.76 28.60
C ILE A 47 3.91 -22.68 29.02
N ASN A 48 3.04 -22.95 30.00
CA ASN A 48 2.03 -22.03 30.50
C ASN A 48 1.27 -21.31 29.35
N ASP A 49 0.74 -22.09 28.41
CA ASP A 49 0.03 -21.71 27.19
C ASP A 49 0.77 -20.88 26.11
N SER A 50 1.75 -20.05 26.46
CA SER A 50 2.36 -19.07 25.53
C SER A 50 3.89 -19.14 25.43
N LEU A 51 4.56 -19.53 26.52
CA LEU A 51 6.02 -19.49 26.65
C LEU A 51 6.70 -20.67 25.94
N VAL A 52 7.99 -20.50 25.65
CA VAL A 52 8.86 -21.57 25.11
C VAL A 52 10.13 -21.79 25.95
N SER A 53 10.38 -20.91 26.92
CA SER A 53 11.44 -21.03 27.94
C SER A 53 10.86 -20.71 29.31
N PHE A 54 11.34 -21.38 30.36
CA PHE A 54 10.95 -21.14 31.75
C PHE A 54 12.13 -21.31 32.69
N THR A 55 12.40 -20.28 33.50
CA THR A 55 13.40 -20.32 34.57
C THR A 55 12.72 -20.60 35.90
N TYR A 56 13.16 -21.64 36.61
CA TYR A 56 12.68 -21.96 37.95
C TYR A 56 13.04 -20.86 38.93
N GLY A 57 12.13 -20.56 39.85
CA GLY A 57 12.30 -19.52 40.88
C GLY A 57 11.58 -19.92 42.16
N THR A 58 11.01 -18.95 42.87
CA THR A 58 10.16 -19.21 44.05
C THR A 58 8.70 -19.51 43.69
N THR A 59 8.33 -19.40 42.41
CA THR A 59 7.01 -19.76 41.87
C THR A 59 6.90 -21.27 41.64
N GLY A 60 5.68 -21.80 41.76
CA GLY A 60 5.41 -23.23 41.55
C GLY A 60 5.69 -23.74 40.13
N ASN A 61 5.71 -25.07 40.01
CA ASN A 61 6.12 -25.79 38.81
C ASN A 61 5.21 -25.50 37.59
N PRO A 62 5.78 -25.32 36.39
CA PRO A 62 5.03 -24.96 35.19
C PRO A 62 4.23 -26.12 34.59
N ASN A 63 3.23 -25.77 33.76
CA ASN A 63 2.48 -26.72 32.93
C ASN A 63 2.96 -26.63 31.47
N VAL A 64 2.79 -27.72 30.72
CA VAL A 64 3.06 -27.80 29.28
C VAL A 64 1.79 -28.21 28.55
N VAL A 65 1.52 -27.57 27.42
CA VAL A 65 0.43 -27.92 26.51
C VAL A 65 1.01 -28.25 25.13
N SER A 66 0.58 -29.35 24.52
CA SER A 66 1.12 -29.80 23.22
C SER A 66 0.50 -29.12 22.00
N LYS A 67 -0.76 -28.67 22.12
CA LYS A 67 -1.56 -28.03 21.06
C LYS A 67 -1.49 -28.80 19.72
N CYS A 68 -1.61 -30.12 19.77
CA CYS A 68 -1.66 -30.97 18.57
C CYS A 68 -3.03 -30.94 17.89
N ASN A 69 -3.03 -30.97 16.56
CA ASN A 69 -4.18 -31.14 15.70
C ASN A 69 -3.88 -32.23 14.64
N PRO A 70 -4.70 -33.30 14.51
CA PRO A 70 -5.75 -33.69 15.46
C PRO A 70 -5.17 -34.00 16.85
N SER A 71 -5.98 -33.90 17.90
CA SER A 71 -5.55 -34.12 19.29
C SER A 71 -5.89 -35.53 19.83
N ASN A 72 -6.69 -36.28 19.07
CA ASN A 72 -7.22 -37.59 19.43
C ASN A 72 -6.42 -38.73 18.79
N ASN A 73 -6.31 -39.86 19.51
CA ASN A 73 -5.57 -41.07 19.12
C ASN A 73 -4.06 -40.89 18.88
N LEU A 74 -3.43 -39.93 19.56
CA LEU A 74 -1.98 -39.74 19.53
C LEU A 74 -1.28 -40.34 20.76
N THR A 75 -0.10 -40.93 20.56
CA THR A 75 0.89 -41.19 21.62
C THR A 75 1.87 -40.02 21.68
N TYR A 76 2.10 -39.50 22.89
CA TYR A 76 2.97 -38.35 23.16
C TYR A 76 4.23 -38.82 23.88
N THR A 77 5.39 -38.58 23.27
CA THR A 77 6.71 -38.90 23.83
C THR A 77 7.49 -37.60 24.04
N TRP A 78 7.89 -37.33 25.28
CA TRP A 78 8.71 -36.16 25.61
C TRP A 78 10.16 -36.59 25.82
N THR A 79 11.07 -36.14 24.96
CA THR A 79 12.51 -36.45 25.07
C THR A 79 13.24 -35.28 25.74
N VAL A 80 13.92 -35.55 26.85
CA VAL A 80 14.73 -34.56 27.58
C VAL A 80 16.19 -34.63 27.13
N LYS A 81 16.82 -33.49 26.87
CA LYS A 81 18.27 -33.35 26.65
C LYS A 81 18.85 -32.26 27.55
N ASN A 82 20.13 -32.38 27.90
CA ASN A 82 20.88 -31.32 28.58
C ASN A 82 21.54 -30.35 27.57
N SER A 83 22.28 -29.35 28.07
CA SER A 83 23.02 -28.38 27.25
C SER A 83 24.13 -28.97 26.35
N SER A 84 24.66 -30.16 26.67
CA SER A 84 25.57 -30.87 25.76
C SER A 84 24.84 -31.66 24.65
N GLY A 85 23.50 -31.66 24.63
CA GLY A 85 22.68 -32.41 23.69
C GLY A 85 22.51 -33.89 24.04
N ALA A 86 23.06 -34.35 25.16
CA ALA A 86 22.90 -35.72 25.64
C ALA A 86 21.49 -35.94 26.19
N VAL A 87 20.88 -37.09 25.85
CA VAL A 87 19.55 -37.48 26.32
C VAL A 87 19.61 -37.83 27.81
N ILE A 88 18.69 -37.28 28.59
CA ILE A 88 18.50 -37.61 30.00
C ILE A 88 17.41 -38.68 30.11
N ASN A 89 17.80 -39.87 30.59
CA ASN A 89 16.88 -40.98 30.80
C ASN A 89 16.24 -40.99 32.20
N THR A 90 16.68 -40.09 33.10
CA THR A 90 16.08 -39.91 34.42
C THR A 90 14.66 -39.34 34.28
N PRO A 91 13.62 -39.98 34.83
CA PRO A 91 12.26 -39.47 34.74
C PRO A 91 12.11 -38.08 35.37
N VAL A 92 11.45 -37.17 34.65
CA VAL A 92 11.09 -35.82 35.12
C VAL A 92 9.67 -35.86 35.67
N ALA A 93 9.48 -35.42 36.91
CA ALA A 93 8.15 -35.41 37.52
C ALA A 93 7.20 -34.48 36.73
N GLY A 94 5.93 -34.88 36.60
CA GLY A 94 4.92 -34.15 35.81
C GLY A 94 5.04 -34.30 34.29
N LEU A 95 6.20 -34.68 33.73
CA LEU A 95 6.46 -34.69 32.27
C LEU A 95 5.88 -35.93 31.55
N THR A 96 4.54 -36.08 31.56
CA THR A 96 3.86 -37.21 30.91
C THR A 96 2.55 -36.79 30.22
N GLY A 97 2.11 -37.58 29.24
CA GLY A 97 0.84 -37.38 28.54
C GLY A 97 0.83 -36.19 27.57
N ALA A 98 -0.38 -35.84 27.09
CA ALA A 98 -0.58 -34.82 26.07
C ALA A 98 -0.31 -33.38 26.55
N ASN A 99 -0.67 -33.09 27.80
CA ASN A 99 -0.48 -31.78 28.43
C ASN A 99 0.12 -31.99 29.84
N PRO A 100 1.46 -32.13 29.94
CA PRO A 100 2.14 -32.29 31.23
C PRO A 100 1.80 -31.20 32.24
N MET A 101 1.66 -31.56 33.52
CA MET A 101 1.33 -30.60 34.59
C MET A 101 2.30 -30.69 35.76
N GLY A 102 2.62 -29.55 36.37
CA GLY A 102 3.53 -29.45 37.51
C GLY A 102 4.93 -30.01 37.22
N VAL A 103 5.43 -29.77 36.00
CA VAL A 103 6.69 -30.33 35.49
C VAL A 103 7.85 -29.86 36.37
N ASP A 104 8.70 -30.77 36.84
CA ASP A 104 9.78 -30.45 37.79
C ASP A 104 11.16 -30.92 37.32
N PHE A 105 12.00 -29.96 36.95
CA PHE A 105 13.40 -30.19 36.57
C PHE A 105 14.39 -30.02 37.73
N ALA A 106 14.00 -29.47 38.88
CA ALA A 106 14.93 -29.17 39.98
C ALA A 106 15.70 -30.41 40.51
N PRO A 107 15.12 -31.64 40.58
CA PRO A 107 15.86 -32.84 40.99
C PRO A 107 17.00 -33.24 40.04
N LEU A 108 17.05 -32.72 38.81
CA LEU A 108 18.13 -33.00 37.86
C LEU A 108 19.37 -32.10 38.08
N GLY A 109 19.29 -31.13 39.00
CA GLY A 109 20.37 -30.20 39.34
C GLY A 109 20.29 -28.86 38.60
N VAL A 110 21.33 -28.03 38.80
CA VAL A 110 21.49 -26.75 38.11
C VAL A 110 21.82 -26.99 36.64
N GLY A 111 21.11 -26.34 35.72
CA GLY A 111 21.37 -26.46 34.29
C GLY A 111 20.22 -26.01 33.39
N ALA A 112 20.47 -26.05 32.09
CA ALA A 112 19.47 -25.86 31.04
C ALA A 112 19.08 -27.22 30.42
N TYR A 113 17.78 -27.47 30.37
CA TYR A 113 17.16 -28.71 29.91
C TYR A 113 16.22 -28.42 28.74
N TYR A 114 16.26 -29.27 27.72
CA TYR A 114 15.61 -29.07 26.43
C TYR A 114 14.67 -30.23 26.14
N VAL A 115 13.39 -29.92 25.97
CA VAL A 115 12.30 -30.89 25.94
C VAL A 115 11.67 -30.91 24.55
N PHE A 116 11.80 -32.05 23.87
CA PHE A 116 11.30 -32.26 22.52
C PHE A 116 10.03 -33.10 22.55
N LEU A 117 8.96 -32.64 21.89
CA LEU A 117 7.75 -33.42 21.67
C LEU A 117 7.88 -34.29 20.42
N GLN A 118 7.56 -35.57 20.55
CA GLN A 118 7.13 -36.42 19.44
C GLN A 118 5.66 -36.79 19.66
N ALA A 119 4.84 -36.69 18.62
CA ALA A 119 3.45 -37.12 18.67
C ALA A 119 3.15 -38.05 17.47
N THR A 120 2.79 -39.29 17.76
CA THR A 120 2.59 -40.36 16.77
C THR A 120 1.12 -40.76 16.74
N ASP A 121 0.53 -40.84 15.54
CA ASP A 121 -0.83 -41.39 15.37
C ASP A 121 -0.82 -42.90 15.61
N ASN A 122 -1.61 -43.34 16.58
CA ASN A 122 -1.72 -44.74 16.98
C ASN A 122 -2.33 -45.64 15.87
N ASN A 123 -2.95 -45.03 14.85
CA ASN A 123 -3.53 -45.74 13.71
C ASN A 123 -2.56 -45.83 12.51
N GLY A 124 -1.39 -45.16 12.57
CA GLY A 124 -0.41 -45.12 11.48
C GLY A 124 -0.92 -44.48 10.18
N ARG A 125 -1.97 -43.66 10.24
CA ARG A 125 -2.58 -42.98 9.08
C ARG A 125 -1.96 -41.61 8.84
N LEU A 126 -1.54 -40.93 9.91
CA LEU A 126 -0.89 -39.63 9.87
C LEU A 126 0.61 -39.75 10.08
N ALA A 127 1.40 -38.91 9.41
CA ALA A 127 2.84 -38.80 9.69
C ALA A 127 3.08 -38.21 11.09
N SER A 128 3.94 -38.85 11.89
CA SER A 128 4.27 -38.41 13.24
C SER A 128 4.90 -37.02 13.27
N PHE A 129 4.44 -36.19 14.20
CA PHE A 129 5.08 -34.93 14.54
C PHE A 129 6.38 -35.19 15.31
N ASN A 130 7.44 -34.47 14.96
CA ASN A 130 8.67 -34.39 15.75
C ASN A 130 9.05 -32.90 15.87
N ALA A 131 9.11 -32.39 17.10
CA ALA A 131 9.49 -31.01 17.35
C ALA A 131 10.93 -30.77 16.90
N ALA A 132 11.14 -29.84 15.97
CA ALA A 132 12.48 -29.36 15.62
C ALA A 132 13.04 -28.48 16.76
N THR A 133 12.23 -27.57 17.29
CA THR A 133 12.56 -26.66 18.38
C THR A 133 12.10 -27.23 19.73
N PRO A 134 12.95 -27.30 20.76
CA PRO A 134 12.55 -27.75 22.10
C PRO A 134 11.84 -26.64 22.90
N LEU A 135 11.19 -27.05 23.99
CA LEU A 135 10.92 -26.18 25.14
C LEU A 135 12.16 -26.13 26.04
N GLU A 136 12.52 -24.96 26.54
CA GLU A 136 13.67 -24.76 27.43
C GLU A 136 13.22 -24.62 28.90
N PHE A 137 13.94 -25.30 29.80
CA PHE A 137 13.73 -25.26 31.25
C PHE A 137 15.08 -24.98 31.92
N ILE A 138 15.18 -23.89 32.68
CA ILE A 138 16.41 -23.43 33.31
C ILE A 138 16.27 -23.56 34.83
N VAL A 139 17.03 -24.47 35.44
CA VAL A 139 17.18 -24.56 36.90
C VAL A 139 18.36 -23.67 37.29
N PRO A 140 18.14 -22.54 38.00
CA PRO A 140 19.17 -21.52 38.19
C PRO A 140 20.25 -21.92 39.18
N GLY A 141 21.45 -21.40 38.95
CA GLY A 141 22.61 -21.49 39.84
C GLY A 141 23.77 -20.68 39.28
N VAL A 142 24.90 -20.66 39.97
CA VAL A 142 26.09 -19.92 39.52
C VAL A 142 26.78 -20.66 38.37
N GLY A 143 26.85 -20.04 37.18
CA GLY A 143 27.81 -20.44 36.13
C GLY A 143 27.28 -21.00 34.81
N LEU A 144 26.07 -20.65 34.36
CA LEU A 144 25.76 -20.76 32.92
C LEU A 144 26.36 -19.56 32.16
N GLY A 145 27.14 -19.84 31.13
CA GLY A 145 27.65 -18.82 30.20
C GLY A 145 26.63 -18.45 29.13
N THR A 146 26.93 -17.41 28.34
CA THR A 146 26.12 -17.01 27.19
C THR A 146 26.64 -17.68 25.92
N LEU A 147 25.74 -18.27 25.12
CA LEU A 147 26.04 -18.65 23.75
C LEU A 147 25.67 -17.51 22.81
N ASN A 148 26.64 -17.00 22.05
CA ASN A 148 26.40 -16.01 21.02
C ASN A 148 26.69 -16.63 19.65
N CYS A 149 25.72 -16.58 18.73
CA CYS A 149 25.94 -16.93 17.33
C CYS A 149 25.68 -15.72 16.43
N ASP A 150 26.26 -15.72 15.23
CA ASP A 150 26.03 -14.71 14.20
C ASP A 150 25.80 -15.41 12.85
N PRO A 151 24.62 -16.02 12.63
CA PRO A 151 24.40 -16.83 11.44
C PRO A 151 24.45 -15.98 10.16
N LYS A 152 25.12 -16.49 9.12
CA LYS A 152 25.33 -15.78 7.84
C LYS A 152 24.99 -16.63 6.62
N LEU A 153 24.63 -15.94 5.54
CA LEU A 153 24.56 -16.44 4.16
C LEU A 153 25.82 -16.04 3.40
N ASN A 154 26.41 -16.95 2.61
CA ASN A 154 27.69 -16.75 1.90
C ASN A 154 28.76 -16.07 2.79
N SER A 155 28.95 -16.62 4.00
CA SER A 155 29.84 -16.17 5.08
C SER A 155 29.66 -14.76 5.67
N THR A 156 28.98 -13.82 5.02
CA THR A 156 28.87 -12.43 5.51
C THR A 156 27.47 -11.81 5.51
N PHE A 157 26.52 -12.30 4.72
CA PHE A 157 25.21 -11.64 4.52
C PHE A 157 24.15 -12.15 5.50
N SER A 158 23.10 -11.35 5.72
CA SER A 158 21.85 -11.79 6.37
C SER A 158 20.67 -11.92 5.38
N SER A 159 20.89 -11.57 4.11
CA SER A 159 19.90 -11.71 3.03
C SER A 159 20.58 -11.98 1.70
N VAL A 160 20.01 -12.84 0.85
CA VAL A 160 20.46 -13.11 -0.53
C VAL A 160 19.28 -13.31 -1.48
N VAL A 161 19.48 -12.99 -2.76
CA VAL A 161 18.55 -13.31 -3.86
C VAL A 161 19.24 -14.30 -4.79
N VAL A 162 18.50 -15.30 -5.28
CA VAL A 162 19.04 -16.45 -6.04
C VAL A 162 18.12 -16.77 -7.22
N GLY A 163 18.58 -16.51 -8.44
CA GLY A 163 17.90 -16.89 -9.68
C GLY A 163 18.18 -18.34 -10.09
N THR A 164 17.57 -18.77 -11.20
CA THR A 164 17.67 -20.17 -11.67
C THR A 164 19.12 -20.58 -11.98
N ALA A 165 19.92 -19.67 -12.54
CA ALA A 165 21.32 -19.88 -12.92
C ALA A 165 22.34 -19.68 -11.79
N ASP A 166 21.94 -19.13 -10.63
CA ASP A 166 22.88 -18.82 -9.53
C ASP A 166 23.30 -20.06 -8.73
N ALA A 167 24.45 -19.99 -8.08
CA ALA A 167 24.85 -20.97 -7.08
C ALA A 167 23.95 -20.86 -5.83
N ASN A 168 23.64 -22.01 -5.20
CA ASN A 168 22.94 -22.00 -3.92
C ASN A 168 23.79 -21.31 -2.83
N PRO A 169 23.17 -20.54 -1.92
CA PRO A 169 23.91 -19.78 -0.93
C PRO A 169 24.43 -20.69 0.18
N THR A 170 25.66 -20.48 0.66
CA THR A 170 26.11 -21.17 1.90
C THR A 170 25.38 -20.60 3.11
N VAL A 171 25.20 -21.40 4.16
CA VAL A 171 24.63 -20.98 5.45
C VAL A 171 25.60 -21.38 6.57
N THR A 172 26.02 -20.44 7.41
CA THR A 172 26.92 -20.69 8.54
C THR A 172 26.31 -20.18 9.85
N ALA A 173 26.61 -20.82 10.98
CA ALA A 173 26.07 -20.49 12.29
C ALA A 173 26.92 -19.50 13.09
N ASN A 174 28.25 -19.58 12.96
CA ASN A 174 29.23 -18.72 13.62
C ASN A 174 29.02 -18.56 15.15
N CYS A 175 28.86 -19.67 15.86
CA CYS A 175 28.65 -19.70 17.31
C CYS A 175 29.96 -19.63 18.12
N ASN A 176 29.98 -18.83 19.20
CA ASN A 176 31.02 -18.76 20.21
C ASN A 176 30.41 -18.79 21.64
N PRO A 177 30.77 -19.76 22.50
CA PRO A 177 31.57 -20.96 22.19
C PRO A 177 30.89 -21.84 21.12
N SER A 178 31.65 -22.75 20.50
CA SER A 178 31.12 -23.65 19.48
C SER A 178 29.88 -24.41 19.98
N ALA A 179 28.77 -24.33 19.25
CA ALA A 179 27.54 -25.01 19.62
C ALA A 179 27.61 -26.51 19.35
N ASN A 180 27.06 -27.30 20.28
CA ASN A 180 26.89 -28.74 20.15
C ASN A 180 25.71 -29.09 19.24
N THR A 181 24.65 -28.27 19.28
CA THR A 181 23.43 -28.47 18.49
C THR A 181 23.16 -27.27 17.59
N HIS A 182 22.65 -27.56 16.39
CA HIS A 182 22.24 -26.56 15.39
C HIS A 182 20.92 -27.03 14.78
N VAL A 183 19.84 -26.29 15.04
CA VAL A 183 18.51 -26.53 14.48
C VAL A 183 18.17 -25.37 13.58
N TRP A 184 18.14 -25.62 12.27
CA TRP A 184 17.70 -24.64 11.28
C TRP A 184 16.21 -24.81 11.02
N THR A 185 15.45 -23.74 11.19
CA THR A 185 14.01 -23.69 10.91
C THR A 185 13.78 -22.73 9.74
N VAL A 186 13.15 -23.18 8.66
CA VAL A 186 12.89 -22.36 7.48
C VAL A 186 11.40 -22.20 7.26
N TYR A 187 10.95 -20.98 6.96
CA TYR A 187 9.58 -20.69 6.59
C TYR A 187 9.51 -20.09 5.19
N LYS A 188 8.68 -20.66 4.32
CA LYS A 188 8.26 -20.04 3.06
C LYS A 188 6.92 -19.35 3.31
N GLY A 189 6.92 -18.02 3.36
CA GLY A 189 5.79 -17.27 3.94
C GLY A 189 5.56 -17.72 5.40
N SER A 190 4.36 -18.25 5.70
CA SER A 190 3.99 -18.78 7.03
C SER A 190 4.14 -20.29 7.16
N ILE A 191 4.50 -21.02 6.09
CA ILE A 191 4.60 -22.48 6.08
C ILE A 191 6.05 -22.87 6.40
N GLN A 192 6.24 -23.70 7.43
CA GLN A 192 7.55 -24.29 7.71
C GLN A 192 7.92 -25.29 6.61
N VAL A 193 9.12 -25.15 6.04
CA VAL A 193 9.64 -25.98 4.95
C VAL A 193 10.99 -26.59 5.32
N VAL A 194 11.30 -27.76 4.75
CA VAL A 194 12.60 -28.40 4.87
C VAL A 194 13.42 -28.06 3.64
N VAL A 195 14.57 -27.41 3.83
CA VAL A 195 15.52 -27.11 2.75
C VAL A 195 16.50 -28.27 2.62
N PRO A 196 16.60 -28.95 1.46
CA PRO A 196 17.59 -30.00 1.26
C PRO A 196 19.01 -29.49 1.51
N ASN A 197 19.85 -30.32 2.14
CA ASN A 197 21.24 -30.03 2.50
C ASN A 197 21.46 -28.84 3.49
N LEU A 198 20.42 -28.36 4.16
CA LEU A 198 20.55 -27.39 5.26
C LEU A 198 20.67 -28.11 6.61
N GLY A 199 21.79 -27.93 7.30
CA GLY A 199 22.05 -28.58 8.59
C GLY A 199 23.43 -28.28 9.19
N GLY A 200 23.59 -28.56 10.49
CA GLY A 200 24.85 -28.42 11.20
C GLY A 200 25.34 -26.97 11.33
N ALA A 201 26.62 -26.79 11.65
CA ALA A 201 27.24 -25.47 11.83
C ALA A 201 27.45 -24.71 10.50
N ASN A 202 27.71 -25.45 9.41
CA ASN A 202 28.03 -24.89 8.09
C ASN A 202 27.42 -25.79 7.00
N SER A 203 26.55 -25.21 6.17
CA SER A 203 25.96 -25.83 4.98
C SER A 203 26.50 -25.14 3.72
N THR A 204 27.12 -25.90 2.81
CA THR A 204 27.77 -25.35 1.62
C THR A 204 26.92 -25.34 0.35
N ASN A 205 25.81 -26.07 0.32
CA ASN A 205 24.89 -26.14 -0.84
C ASN A 205 23.41 -26.42 -0.43
N PRO A 206 22.82 -25.66 0.51
CA PRO A 206 21.40 -25.78 0.86
C PRO A 206 20.52 -25.35 -0.32
N ASP A 207 19.64 -26.24 -0.78
CA ASP A 207 18.94 -26.08 -2.05
C ASP A 207 17.57 -25.42 -1.88
N PHE A 208 17.58 -24.09 -1.76
CA PHE A 208 16.35 -23.29 -1.74
C PHE A 208 15.62 -23.31 -3.09
N LYS A 209 16.32 -23.57 -4.20
CA LYS A 209 15.76 -23.46 -5.56
C LYS A 209 14.76 -24.57 -5.88
N SER A 210 14.98 -25.80 -5.40
CA SER A 210 14.02 -26.90 -5.59
C SER A 210 12.68 -26.70 -4.87
N LEU A 211 12.62 -25.78 -3.90
CA LEU A 211 11.38 -25.35 -3.24
C LEU A 211 10.59 -24.30 -4.05
N GLY A 212 11.13 -23.86 -5.21
CA GLY A 212 10.52 -22.92 -6.15
C GLY A 212 10.70 -21.45 -5.76
N ALA A 213 10.22 -20.54 -6.62
CA ALA A 213 10.29 -19.09 -6.36
C ALA A 213 9.54 -18.68 -5.08
N GLY A 214 10.00 -17.60 -4.44
CA GLY A 214 9.43 -17.04 -3.21
C GLY A 214 10.49 -16.63 -2.16
N ASP A 215 10.01 -16.05 -1.06
CA ASP A 215 10.84 -15.59 0.06
C ASP A 215 10.88 -16.63 1.20
N TYR A 216 12.09 -16.93 1.68
CA TYR A 216 12.39 -17.92 2.71
C TYR A 216 13.06 -17.25 3.91
N ARG A 217 12.46 -17.40 5.10
CA ARG A 217 13.00 -16.93 6.38
C ARG A 217 13.66 -18.09 7.12
N VAL A 218 14.97 -17.98 7.39
CA VAL A 218 15.81 -19.02 7.97
C VAL A 218 16.22 -18.60 9.38
N TYR A 219 15.91 -19.41 10.38
CA TYR A 219 16.22 -19.18 11.79
C TYR A 219 17.17 -20.26 12.30
N LEU A 220 18.16 -19.87 13.12
CA LEU A 220 19.02 -20.77 13.88
C LEU A 220 18.54 -20.85 15.33
N TYR A 221 18.41 -22.06 15.84
CA TYR A 221 18.41 -22.37 17.27
C TYR A 221 19.64 -23.21 17.59
N ALA A 222 20.40 -22.87 18.65
CA ALA A 222 21.66 -23.52 18.98
C ALA A 222 21.85 -23.67 20.50
N THR A 223 22.60 -24.70 20.93
CA THR A 223 22.98 -24.92 22.34
C THR A 223 24.46 -25.32 22.47
N ALA A 224 25.13 -24.88 23.53
CA ALA A 224 26.50 -25.27 23.87
C ALA A 224 26.60 -25.73 25.34
N THR A 225 27.70 -26.40 25.69
CA THR A 225 27.89 -26.98 27.02
C THR A 225 27.98 -25.87 28.07
N ASN A 226 27.18 -25.98 29.14
CA ASN A 226 27.12 -25.00 30.23
C ASN A 226 26.77 -23.56 29.76
N THR A 227 26.01 -23.42 28.68
CA THR A 227 25.46 -22.13 28.25
C THR A 227 23.93 -22.13 28.22
N THR A 228 23.34 -20.93 28.20
CA THR A 228 21.96 -20.74 27.69
C THR A 228 21.88 -21.11 26.21
N SER A 229 20.67 -21.38 25.70
CA SER A 229 20.46 -21.48 24.26
C SER A 229 20.63 -20.13 23.55
N TYR A 230 20.77 -20.19 22.22
CA TYR A 230 20.74 -19.04 21.33
C TYR A 230 19.63 -19.24 20.29
N SER A 231 18.87 -18.18 20.00
CA SER A 231 17.90 -18.10 18.90
C SER A 231 18.20 -16.88 18.05
N SER A 232 18.28 -17.05 16.72
CA SER A 232 18.61 -15.95 15.80
C SER A 232 17.39 -15.12 15.39
N THR A 233 17.66 -13.92 14.87
CA THR A 233 16.77 -13.25 13.92
C THR A 233 16.76 -14.00 12.58
N ALA A 234 15.80 -13.69 11.70
CA ALA A 234 15.69 -14.35 10.40
C ALA A 234 16.81 -13.93 9.44
N LEU A 235 17.49 -14.90 8.83
CA LEU A 235 18.16 -14.71 7.54
C LEU A 235 17.13 -14.85 6.42
N ASN A 236 17.34 -14.17 5.30
CA ASN A 236 16.39 -14.14 4.19
C ASN A 236 17.01 -14.70 2.90
N VAL A 237 16.34 -15.65 2.24
CA VAL A 237 16.71 -16.13 0.91
C VAL A 237 15.52 -15.91 0.00
N LYS A 238 15.69 -15.19 -1.12
CA LYS A 238 14.65 -14.99 -2.13
C LYS A 238 15.00 -15.76 -3.40
N VAL A 239 14.13 -16.66 -3.84
CA VAL A 239 14.29 -17.37 -5.11
C VAL A 239 13.43 -16.70 -6.18
N THR A 240 14.02 -16.38 -7.33
CA THR A 240 13.32 -15.71 -8.45
C THR A 240 13.22 -16.60 -9.69
N SER A 241 12.15 -16.41 -10.47
CA SER A 241 11.92 -17.07 -11.76
C SER A 241 12.34 -16.16 -12.93
N ASP A 242 13.20 -16.64 -13.82
CA ASP A 242 13.64 -15.88 -14.99
C ASP A 242 12.58 -15.86 -16.10
N SER A 243 12.02 -14.69 -16.41
CA SER A 243 11.26 -14.44 -17.65
C SER A 243 12.20 -13.86 -18.72
N ASN A 244 12.56 -14.65 -19.72
CA ASN A 244 13.58 -14.30 -20.71
C ASN A 244 13.04 -13.38 -21.84
N PRO A 245 13.56 -12.15 -22.04
CA PRO A 245 13.22 -11.30 -23.18
C PRO A 245 14.22 -11.44 -24.35
N SER A 246 13.84 -10.88 -25.51
CA SER A 246 14.52 -11.03 -26.82
C SER A 246 16.05 -10.72 -26.81
N PRO A 247 16.88 -11.38 -27.65
CA PRO A 247 18.35 -11.39 -27.52
C PRO A 247 19.10 -10.05 -27.56
N ASP A 248 18.50 -8.99 -28.12
CA ASP A 248 19.23 -7.75 -28.48
C ASP A 248 19.20 -6.66 -27.39
N LYS A 249 18.39 -6.84 -26.33
CA LYS A 249 18.18 -5.84 -25.27
C LYS A 249 18.77 -6.30 -23.94
N ILE A 250 19.61 -5.44 -23.35
CA ILE A 250 20.01 -5.56 -21.95
C ILE A 250 18.88 -5.00 -21.08
N LEU A 251 18.52 -5.71 -20.02
CA LEU A 251 17.67 -5.24 -18.93
C LEU A 251 18.37 -5.52 -17.61
N CYS A 252 18.52 -4.50 -16.76
CA CYS A 252 19.12 -4.65 -15.44
C CYS A 252 18.17 -4.22 -14.31
N ASN A 253 18.44 -4.69 -13.10
CA ASN A 253 17.61 -4.45 -11.94
C ASN A 253 18.45 -4.09 -10.69
N PRO A 254 19.02 -2.87 -10.64
CA PRO A 254 19.85 -2.44 -9.52
C PRO A 254 19.06 -2.26 -8.21
N ARG A 255 19.68 -2.56 -7.07
CA ARG A 255 19.09 -2.48 -5.71
C ARG A 255 20.12 -2.17 -4.62
N ILE A 256 19.65 -1.54 -3.55
CA ILE A 256 20.33 -1.45 -2.24
C ILE A 256 19.81 -2.60 -1.35
N ASN A 257 20.71 -3.29 -0.65
CA ASN A 257 20.42 -4.43 0.24
C ASN A 257 19.46 -5.47 -0.40
N GLY A 258 19.65 -5.72 -1.70
CA GLY A 258 18.94 -6.72 -2.50
C GLY A 258 17.48 -6.40 -2.87
N THR A 259 16.81 -5.47 -2.19
CA THR A 259 15.36 -5.21 -2.40
C THR A 259 14.99 -3.73 -2.50
N LEU A 260 15.75 -2.84 -1.84
CA LEU A 260 15.42 -1.43 -1.72
C LEU A 260 15.90 -0.62 -2.93
N ARG A 261 15.25 0.51 -3.21
CA ARG A 261 15.80 1.58 -4.08
C ARG A 261 16.13 2.86 -3.32
N ASN A 262 15.79 2.94 -2.03
CA ASN A 262 16.24 4.00 -1.12
C ASN A 262 16.78 3.40 0.20
N LEU A 263 17.71 4.08 0.85
CA LEU A 263 18.22 3.69 2.18
C LEU A 263 18.85 4.89 2.90
N THR A 264 18.52 5.09 4.18
CA THR A 264 19.29 5.97 5.06
C THR A 264 20.23 5.14 5.95
N ILE A 265 21.50 5.56 6.04
CA ILE A 265 22.53 4.95 6.88
C ILE A 265 23.15 5.98 7.83
N THR A 266 23.57 5.51 8.99
CA THR A 266 24.17 6.31 10.08
C THR A 266 25.61 5.85 10.37
N PRO A 267 26.41 6.52 11.20
CA PRO A 267 27.77 6.07 11.52
C PRO A 267 27.85 4.68 12.18
N SER A 268 26.74 4.16 12.71
CA SER A 268 26.62 2.80 13.25
C SER A 268 26.13 1.75 12.24
N SER A 269 25.74 2.16 11.02
CA SER A 269 25.23 1.26 9.99
C SER A 269 26.36 0.52 9.27
N SER A 270 26.11 -0.72 8.86
CA SER A 270 27.02 -1.46 7.97
C SER A 270 27.03 -0.89 6.55
N ASN A 271 28.14 -1.05 5.83
CA ASN A 271 28.24 -0.62 4.42
C ASN A 271 27.12 -1.24 3.56
N PRO A 272 26.37 -0.41 2.81
CA PRO A 272 25.23 -0.84 2.00
C PRO A 272 25.68 -1.80 0.90
N LEU A 273 24.92 -2.87 0.69
CA LEU A 273 25.12 -3.75 -0.45
C LEU A 273 24.46 -3.14 -1.69
N ILE A 274 25.25 -2.76 -2.69
CA ILE A 274 24.75 -2.34 -4.00
C ILE A 274 24.83 -3.54 -4.96
N THR A 275 23.69 -3.94 -5.50
CA THR A 275 23.55 -5.08 -6.42
C THR A 275 22.91 -4.67 -7.73
N SER A 276 23.11 -5.45 -8.79
CA SER A 276 22.32 -5.43 -10.00
C SER A 276 22.44 -6.76 -10.77
N SER A 277 21.30 -7.32 -11.13
CA SER A 277 21.19 -8.46 -12.05
C SER A 277 20.86 -7.96 -13.46
N CYS A 278 21.59 -8.39 -14.48
CA CYS A 278 21.36 -8.03 -15.88
C CYS A 278 21.11 -9.24 -16.77
N THR A 279 20.12 -9.14 -17.65
CA THR A 279 19.78 -10.13 -18.69
C THR A 279 19.99 -9.48 -20.07
N PRO A 280 20.72 -10.11 -21.02
CA PRO A 280 21.50 -11.34 -20.85
C PRO A 280 22.70 -11.15 -19.90
N THR A 281 23.21 -12.25 -19.34
CA THR A 281 24.38 -12.22 -18.44
C THR A 281 25.68 -11.88 -19.18
N ALA A 282 26.77 -11.65 -18.42
CA ALA A 282 28.07 -11.19 -18.93
C ALA A 282 28.02 -9.83 -19.66
N VAL A 283 27.39 -8.84 -19.01
CA VAL A 283 27.51 -7.41 -19.35
C VAL A 283 28.67 -6.76 -18.59
N GLN A 284 29.19 -5.67 -19.12
CA GLN A 284 30.08 -4.75 -18.40
C GLN A 284 29.23 -3.79 -17.55
N TYR A 285 29.52 -3.71 -16.25
CA TYR A 285 28.84 -2.81 -15.31
C TYR A 285 29.64 -1.53 -15.14
N ASN A 286 28.99 -0.37 -15.31
CA ASN A 286 29.56 0.95 -15.08
C ASN A 286 28.66 1.74 -14.12
N TRP A 287 29.12 1.95 -12.89
CA TRP A 287 28.39 2.69 -11.86
C TRP A 287 28.81 4.17 -11.86
N THR A 288 27.84 5.07 -11.73
CA THR A 288 28.08 6.51 -11.58
C THR A 288 27.37 6.99 -10.32
N VAL A 289 28.08 7.73 -9.46
CA VAL A 289 27.52 8.28 -8.23
C VAL A 289 27.58 9.80 -8.28
N THR A 290 26.47 10.45 -7.95
CA THR A 290 26.49 11.87 -7.61
C THR A 290 26.19 12.06 -6.13
N LYS A 291 26.92 12.96 -5.47
CA LYS A 291 26.65 13.44 -4.11
C LYS A 291 26.18 14.88 -4.21
N ASN A 292 24.97 15.18 -3.74
CA ASN A 292 24.38 16.52 -3.80
C ASN A 292 24.51 17.17 -5.21
N GLY A 293 24.33 16.38 -6.28
CA GLY A 293 24.42 16.83 -7.68
C GLY A 293 25.82 16.87 -8.31
N GLN A 294 26.91 16.68 -7.55
CA GLN A 294 28.27 16.58 -8.09
C GLN A 294 28.68 15.12 -8.27
N THR A 295 29.25 14.75 -9.42
CA THR A 295 29.79 13.40 -9.65
C THR A 295 30.98 13.14 -8.74
N ILE A 296 30.95 12.04 -8.01
CA ILE A 296 32.04 11.60 -7.13
C ILE A 296 32.47 10.17 -7.48
N ASN A 297 33.72 9.84 -7.16
CA ASN A 297 34.19 8.46 -7.21
C ASN A 297 33.98 7.81 -5.84
N VAL A 298 33.22 6.71 -5.79
CA VAL A 298 33.04 5.90 -4.56
C VAL A 298 33.89 4.63 -4.72
N PRO A 299 34.98 4.47 -3.93
CA PRO A 299 35.82 3.28 -4.00
C PRO A 299 35.02 1.98 -3.82
N SER A 300 35.46 0.93 -4.52
CA SER A 300 34.89 -0.42 -4.44
C SER A 300 33.47 -0.61 -5.00
N LEU A 301 32.80 0.42 -5.53
CA LEU A 301 31.53 0.28 -6.25
C LEU A 301 31.76 -0.25 -7.67
N VAL A 302 31.87 -1.56 -7.83
CA VAL A 302 32.23 -2.23 -9.10
C VAL A 302 31.44 -3.52 -9.32
N GLY A 303 31.34 -3.95 -10.59
CA GLY A 303 30.73 -5.23 -10.95
C GLY A 303 29.22 -5.30 -10.70
N SER A 304 28.68 -6.51 -10.62
CA SER A 304 27.25 -6.75 -10.34
C SER A 304 26.88 -6.57 -8.87
N ASN A 305 27.80 -6.80 -7.93
CA ASN A 305 27.56 -6.76 -6.49
C ASN A 305 28.77 -6.16 -5.75
N SER A 306 28.55 -5.20 -4.86
CA SER A 306 29.61 -4.59 -4.04
C SER A 306 29.08 -3.98 -2.73
N ASN A 307 29.95 -3.83 -1.73
CA ASN A 307 29.65 -3.15 -0.45
C ASN A 307 30.50 -1.88 -0.30
N PRO A 308 30.28 -0.83 -1.13
CA PRO A 308 31.02 0.41 -1.05
C PRO A 308 30.84 1.11 0.31
N ASP A 309 31.92 1.72 0.80
CA ASP A 309 31.88 2.58 1.98
C ASP A 309 31.38 3.97 1.60
N PHE A 310 30.09 4.21 1.83
CA PHE A 310 29.48 5.53 1.71
C PHE A 310 29.67 6.41 2.96
N LEU A 311 29.96 5.83 4.13
CA LEU A 311 30.09 6.58 5.39
C LEU A 311 31.35 7.46 5.38
N SER A 312 32.48 6.95 4.90
CA SER A 312 33.71 7.74 4.73
C SER A 312 33.60 8.83 3.65
N GLN A 313 32.59 8.76 2.77
CA GLN A 313 32.30 9.83 1.81
C GLN A 313 31.59 11.03 2.48
N GLY A 314 31.17 10.91 3.74
CA GLY A 314 30.59 11.97 4.58
C GLY A 314 29.08 12.16 4.45
N GLN A 315 28.47 13.01 5.28
CA GLN A 315 27.02 13.24 5.27
C GLN A 315 26.50 13.78 3.92
N GLY A 316 25.29 13.37 3.52
CA GLY A 316 24.60 13.83 2.31
C GLY A 316 23.81 12.75 1.59
N THR A 317 23.14 13.13 0.49
CA THR A 317 22.38 12.19 -0.36
C THR A 317 23.15 11.87 -1.63
N TYR A 318 23.24 10.57 -1.90
CA TYR A 318 23.94 9.92 -2.99
C TYR A 318 22.93 9.33 -3.97
N LEU A 319 23.06 9.68 -5.24
CA LEU A 319 22.29 9.09 -6.33
C LEU A 319 23.21 8.17 -7.12
N ILE A 320 22.86 6.89 -7.16
CA ILE A 320 23.69 5.81 -7.73
C ILE A 320 23.00 5.28 -8.98
N TYR A 321 23.65 5.44 -10.13
CA TYR A 321 23.17 5.02 -11.45
C TYR A 321 24.01 3.84 -11.96
N LEU A 322 23.38 2.92 -12.68
CA LEU A 322 24.07 1.87 -13.42
C LEU A 322 23.88 2.09 -14.92
N THR A 323 24.98 2.01 -15.68
CA THR A 323 24.96 1.70 -17.12
C THR A 323 25.54 0.30 -17.32
N ALA A 324 24.88 -0.52 -18.12
CA ALA A 324 25.31 -1.86 -18.49
C ALA A 324 25.44 -1.97 -20.01
N SER A 325 26.56 -2.52 -20.49
CA SER A 325 26.85 -2.65 -21.92
C SER A 325 27.35 -4.05 -22.28
N LYS A 326 27.13 -4.45 -23.53
CA LYS A 326 27.61 -5.72 -24.09
C LYS A 326 27.85 -5.55 -25.59
N PRO A 327 28.97 -6.02 -26.17
CA PRO A 327 29.19 -5.94 -27.61
C PRO A 327 28.05 -6.60 -28.39
N GLY A 328 27.45 -5.86 -29.32
CA GLY A 328 26.33 -6.32 -30.14
C GLY A 328 24.92 -6.11 -29.55
N SER A 329 24.79 -5.63 -28.31
CA SER A 329 23.49 -5.30 -27.70
C SER A 329 23.36 -3.79 -27.48
N GLN A 330 22.12 -3.28 -27.43
CA GLN A 330 21.90 -1.89 -27.00
C GLN A 330 22.22 -1.74 -25.50
N PRO A 331 22.99 -0.70 -25.09
CA PRO A 331 23.32 -0.48 -23.68
C PRO A 331 22.06 -0.10 -22.89
N TRP A 332 22.02 -0.51 -21.63
CA TRP A 332 20.96 -0.19 -20.69
C TRP A 332 21.49 0.82 -19.67
N THR A 333 20.70 1.84 -19.33
CA THR A 333 21.03 2.81 -18.28
C THR A 333 19.83 2.95 -17.35
N ASP A 334 20.08 2.97 -16.05
CA ASP A 334 19.02 3.13 -15.04
C ASP A 334 18.40 4.53 -15.14
N THR A 335 17.08 4.58 -15.38
CA THR A 335 16.32 5.84 -15.49
C THR A 335 15.88 6.38 -14.13
N SER A 336 16.13 5.65 -13.04
CA SER A 336 15.79 6.06 -11.67
C SER A 336 16.87 5.61 -10.69
N PRO A 337 17.71 6.51 -10.17
CA PRO A 337 18.86 6.13 -9.34
C PRO A 337 18.45 5.41 -8.06
N LEU A 338 19.37 4.61 -7.52
CA LEU A 338 19.29 4.23 -6.12
C LEU A 338 19.63 5.45 -5.26
N VAL A 339 18.82 5.72 -4.24
CA VAL A 339 18.97 6.88 -3.36
C VAL A 339 19.54 6.43 -2.03
N LEU A 340 20.74 6.88 -1.66
CA LEU A 340 21.33 6.57 -0.37
C LEU A 340 21.64 7.84 0.41
N THR A 341 21.14 7.95 1.64
CA THR A 341 21.38 9.10 2.51
C THR A 341 22.29 8.69 3.65
N VAL A 342 23.43 9.37 3.78
CA VAL A 342 24.29 9.28 4.98
C VAL A 342 23.85 10.39 5.92
N ASP A 343 23.38 10.03 7.11
CA ASP A 343 22.97 10.93 8.18
C ASP A 343 23.90 10.78 9.39
N SER A 344 24.31 11.89 10.02
CA SER A 344 25.26 11.92 11.14
C SER A 344 24.59 11.89 12.52
N GLY A 345 23.26 11.89 12.60
CA GLY A 345 22.51 11.71 13.86
C GLY A 345 22.45 12.95 14.76
N GLY A 346 22.79 14.13 14.24
CA GLY A 346 22.55 15.41 14.91
C GLY A 346 21.13 15.93 14.63
N VAL A 347 20.41 16.37 15.67
CA VAL A 347 19.05 16.91 15.54
C VAL A 347 19.02 18.16 14.67
N ILE A 348 18.52 18.03 13.44
CA ILE A 348 17.97 19.12 12.63
C ILE A 348 16.64 18.62 12.07
N ALA A 349 15.60 19.45 12.12
CA ALA A 349 14.31 19.14 11.50
C ALA A 349 14.52 18.88 10.00
N THR A 350 13.91 17.83 9.46
CA THR A 350 14.05 17.43 8.06
C THR A 350 13.50 18.53 7.13
N LEU A 351 14.41 19.36 6.60
CA LEU A 351 14.08 20.36 5.60
C LEU A 351 13.94 19.67 4.23
N ASN A 352 12.81 19.90 3.54
CA ASN A 352 12.57 19.40 2.19
C ASN A 352 12.75 20.55 1.20
N VAL A 353 13.40 20.31 0.06
CA VAL A 353 13.27 21.25 -1.07
C VAL A 353 11.82 21.18 -1.53
N ASN A 354 11.12 22.31 -1.51
CA ASN A 354 9.73 22.38 -1.94
C ASN A 354 9.70 23.19 -3.23
N CYS A 355 9.30 22.58 -4.35
CA CYS A 355 9.16 23.28 -5.63
C CYS A 355 7.72 23.30 -6.10
N ALA A 356 7.32 24.41 -6.70
CA ALA A 356 6.03 24.59 -7.37
C ALA A 356 6.29 24.99 -8.83
N PRO A 357 6.63 24.05 -9.73
CA PRO A 357 6.89 24.37 -11.13
C PRO A 357 5.62 24.93 -11.80
N ARG A 358 5.76 25.95 -12.65
CA ARG A 358 4.64 26.63 -13.33
C ARG A 358 5.01 27.15 -14.72
N LEU A 359 4.01 27.16 -15.59
CA LEU A 359 3.97 27.82 -16.90
C LEU A 359 3.34 29.22 -16.74
N ASN A 360 3.96 30.25 -17.32
CA ASN A 360 3.56 31.66 -17.19
C ASN A 360 3.25 32.07 -15.73
N GLY A 361 4.01 31.52 -14.78
CA GLY A 361 3.90 31.77 -13.34
C GLY A 361 2.73 31.09 -12.61
N THR A 362 1.70 30.59 -13.30
CA THR A 362 0.45 30.10 -12.66
C THR A 362 -0.08 28.77 -13.20
N PHE A 363 0.13 28.43 -14.46
CA PHE A 363 -0.45 27.25 -15.10
C PHE A 363 0.41 25.99 -14.92
N VAL A 364 -0.17 24.82 -15.13
CA VAL A 364 0.55 23.53 -15.19
C VAL A 364 0.35 22.78 -16.53
N SER A 365 -0.65 23.15 -17.32
CA SER A 365 -0.75 22.82 -18.75
C SER A 365 -1.08 24.09 -19.54
N VAL A 366 -0.56 24.22 -20.77
CA VAL A 366 -1.02 25.20 -21.77
C VAL A 366 -1.06 24.58 -23.16
N THR A 367 -2.01 24.99 -23.99
CA THR A 367 -1.97 24.74 -25.45
C THR A 367 -1.65 26.06 -26.15
N ILE A 368 -0.70 26.06 -27.08
CA ILE A 368 -0.34 27.24 -27.89
C ILE A 368 -0.29 26.91 -29.38
N PRO A 369 -0.71 27.83 -30.27
CA PRO A 369 -0.62 27.65 -31.71
C PRO A 369 0.83 27.84 -32.20
N THR A 370 1.13 27.36 -33.41
CA THR A 370 2.44 27.57 -34.08
C THR A 370 2.76 29.04 -34.38
N SER A 371 1.77 29.94 -34.32
CA SER A 371 1.89 31.40 -34.39
C SER A 371 2.03 32.10 -33.03
N GLY A 372 1.93 31.36 -31.92
CA GLY A 372 1.83 31.91 -30.57
C GLY A 372 3.16 32.35 -29.95
N THR A 373 3.14 32.54 -28.63
CA THR A 373 4.33 32.81 -27.81
C THR A 373 4.67 31.60 -26.95
N ASN A 374 5.96 31.26 -26.85
CA ASN A 374 6.40 30.20 -25.94
C ASN A 374 6.15 30.59 -24.48
N PRO A 375 5.63 29.69 -23.62
CA PRO A 375 5.41 29.99 -22.21
C PRO A 375 6.73 30.13 -21.44
N THR A 376 6.70 30.95 -20.40
CA THR A 376 7.78 30.99 -19.39
C THR A 376 7.66 29.77 -18.48
N VAL A 377 8.72 28.98 -18.33
CA VAL A 377 8.81 27.88 -17.38
C VAL A 377 9.53 28.36 -16.12
N THR A 378 8.92 28.15 -14.96
CA THR A 378 9.46 28.52 -13.64
C THR A 378 9.48 27.31 -12.71
N SER A 379 10.44 27.27 -11.77
CA SER A 379 10.62 26.13 -10.84
C SER A 379 9.91 26.29 -9.50
N GLY A 380 9.78 27.52 -9.00
CA GLY A 380 9.13 27.83 -7.72
C GLY A 380 9.75 27.12 -6.52
N CYS A 381 11.07 26.91 -6.50
CA CYS A 381 11.76 26.17 -5.44
C CYS A 381 12.14 27.03 -4.22
N ASP A 382 11.90 26.48 -3.03
CA ASP A 382 12.40 26.93 -1.74
C ASP A 382 13.30 25.82 -1.15
N PRO A 383 14.58 26.07 -0.83
CA PRO A 383 15.28 27.35 -0.94
C PRO A 383 15.59 27.72 -2.39
N SER A 384 15.57 29.02 -2.69
CA SER A 384 15.73 29.55 -4.05
C SER A 384 17.12 29.34 -4.66
N ASN A 385 18.09 28.87 -3.88
CA ASN A 385 19.43 28.47 -4.32
C ASN A 385 19.55 26.98 -4.65
N ALA A 386 18.44 26.22 -4.68
CA ALA A 386 18.45 24.83 -5.10
C ALA A 386 19.01 24.67 -6.52
N SER A 387 19.87 23.66 -6.71
CA SER A 387 20.33 23.21 -8.02
C SER A 387 19.19 22.48 -8.74
N LEU A 388 18.91 22.86 -9.98
CA LEU A 388 17.73 22.46 -10.74
C LEU A 388 18.12 21.69 -12.00
N THR A 389 17.40 20.60 -12.29
CA THR A 389 17.53 19.81 -13.51
C THR A 389 16.14 19.65 -14.12
N TRP A 390 16.00 20.04 -15.39
CA TRP A 390 14.78 19.90 -16.16
C TRP A 390 14.93 18.80 -17.21
N ASN A 391 13.93 17.94 -17.34
CA ASN A 391 13.83 16.93 -18.40
C ASN A 391 12.58 17.19 -19.23
N ALA A 392 12.70 17.18 -20.55
CA ALA A 392 11.56 17.30 -21.47
C ALA A 392 11.31 15.98 -22.20
N VAL A 393 10.05 15.57 -22.28
CA VAL A 393 9.58 14.43 -23.06
C VAL A 393 8.57 14.96 -24.07
N LYS A 394 8.79 14.71 -25.36
CA LYS A 394 7.85 15.05 -26.43
C LYS A 394 7.20 13.77 -26.94
N ASP A 395 5.89 13.69 -26.89
CA ASP A 395 5.10 12.56 -27.42
C ASP A 395 5.62 11.17 -26.99
N GLY A 396 6.10 11.08 -25.74
CA GLY A 396 6.69 9.85 -25.15
C GLY A 396 8.19 9.65 -25.35
N VAL A 397 8.89 10.53 -26.10
CA VAL A 397 10.33 10.44 -26.37
C VAL A 397 11.08 11.55 -25.63
N ILE A 398 12.18 11.23 -24.93
CA ILE A 398 13.04 12.24 -24.29
C ILE A 398 13.61 13.15 -25.38
N THR A 399 13.44 14.47 -25.22
CA THR A 399 13.90 15.47 -26.18
C THR A 399 14.70 16.57 -25.49
N THR A 400 15.72 17.08 -26.15
CA THR A 400 16.37 18.33 -25.74
C THR A 400 15.49 19.50 -26.17
N LEU A 401 14.99 20.28 -25.20
CA LEU A 401 14.19 21.48 -25.47
C LEU A 401 15.07 22.73 -25.33
N PRO A 402 15.42 23.44 -26.42
CA PRO A 402 16.32 24.59 -26.35
C PRO A 402 15.78 25.68 -25.42
N GLY A 403 16.66 26.21 -24.57
CA GLY A 403 16.32 27.27 -23.61
C GLY A 403 15.70 26.80 -22.29
N LEU A 404 15.36 25.52 -22.10
CA LEU A 404 14.87 24.99 -20.83
C LEU A 404 16.00 24.83 -19.80
N ALA A 405 16.17 25.80 -18.92
CA ALA A 405 17.21 25.77 -17.88
C ALA A 405 16.87 26.67 -16.66
N GLY A 406 17.50 26.38 -15.52
CA GLY A 406 17.49 27.27 -14.36
C GLY A 406 16.11 27.44 -13.68
N PRO A 407 15.96 28.47 -12.81
CA PRO A 407 14.76 28.70 -12.02
C PRO A 407 13.62 29.38 -12.81
N SER A 408 13.95 30.06 -13.90
CA SER A 408 13.01 30.70 -14.82
C SER A 408 13.62 30.75 -16.22
N SER A 409 12.89 30.33 -17.24
CA SER A 409 13.33 30.35 -18.65
C SER A 409 12.15 30.45 -19.62
N VAL A 410 12.43 30.70 -20.91
CA VAL A 410 11.43 30.69 -22.00
C VAL A 410 11.89 29.69 -23.08
N PRO A 411 11.54 28.39 -22.96
CA PRO A 411 11.99 27.36 -23.88
C PRO A 411 11.36 27.48 -25.27
N GLN A 412 12.03 26.97 -26.31
CA GLN A 412 11.63 27.12 -27.71
C GLN A 412 10.70 25.99 -28.20
N PHE A 413 9.53 25.84 -27.59
CA PHE A 413 8.55 24.80 -27.97
C PHE A 413 8.09 24.91 -29.43
N ILE A 414 7.71 26.11 -29.89
CA ILE A 414 7.20 26.32 -31.26
C ILE A 414 8.23 25.89 -32.32
N GLN A 415 9.51 26.26 -32.14
CA GLN A 415 10.59 25.86 -33.07
C GLN A 415 10.90 24.36 -32.99
N SER A 416 10.60 23.72 -31.86
CA SER A 416 10.76 22.28 -31.66
C SER A 416 9.60 21.46 -32.30
N GLY A 417 8.57 22.14 -32.83
CA GLY A 417 7.51 21.59 -33.68
C GLY A 417 6.26 21.09 -32.94
N LEU A 418 5.21 20.75 -33.70
CA LEU A 418 3.94 20.20 -33.21
C LEU A 418 4.11 18.99 -32.30
N GLY A 419 3.24 18.84 -31.29
CA GLY A 419 3.25 17.72 -30.33
C GLY A 419 3.02 18.18 -28.89
N THR A 420 2.98 17.24 -27.95
CA THR A 420 2.83 17.52 -26.52
C THR A 420 4.14 17.31 -25.76
N TYR A 421 4.55 18.34 -25.05
CA TYR A 421 5.78 18.38 -24.25
C TYR A 421 5.45 18.24 -22.77
N LEU A 422 6.06 17.27 -22.10
CA LEU A 422 5.96 17.02 -20.67
C LEU A 422 7.29 17.37 -20.00
N LEU A 423 7.28 18.33 -19.06
CA LEU A 423 8.47 18.83 -18.39
C LEU A 423 8.53 18.37 -16.93
N TYR A 424 9.58 17.65 -16.57
CA TYR A 424 9.84 17.18 -15.21
C TYR A 424 10.97 18.01 -14.58
N LEU A 425 10.79 18.39 -13.31
CA LEU A 425 11.76 19.13 -12.51
C LEU A 425 12.31 18.26 -11.38
N SER A 426 13.63 18.14 -11.31
CA SER A 426 14.34 17.68 -10.11
C SER A 426 15.11 18.85 -9.49
N ALA A 427 15.08 18.97 -8.17
CA ALA A 427 15.79 20.02 -7.44
C ALA A 427 16.49 19.49 -6.18
N SER A 428 17.62 20.09 -5.82
CA SER A 428 18.41 19.70 -4.64
C SER A 428 19.12 20.90 -4.00
N ALA A 429 19.18 20.96 -2.67
CA ALA A 429 19.88 22.02 -1.95
C ALA A 429 20.70 21.44 -0.78
N PRO A 430 21.87 22.00 -0.44
CA PRO A 430 22.67 21.53 0.69
C PRO A 430 21.88 21.59 2.01
N GLY A 431 21.73 20.44 2.67
CA GLY A 431 20.97 20.32 3.93
C GLY A 431 19.46 20.10 3.77
N TYR A 432 18.96 19.89 2.55
CA TYR A 432 17.55 19.62 2.26
C TYR A 432 17.38 18.29 1.50
N ASN A 433 16.26 17.60 1.71
CA ASN A 433 15.86 16.46 0.88
C ASN A 433 15.52 16.93 -0.55
N SER A 434 15.99 16.19 -1.56
CA SER A 434 15.74 16.51 -2.98
C SER A 434 14.26 16.40 -3.36
N TYR A 435 13.83 17.29 -4.25
CA TYR A 435 12.51 17.31 -4.87
C TYR A 435 12.56 16.65 -6.26
N VAL A 436 11.51 15.91 -6.61
CA VAL A 436 11.20 15.52 -8.00
C VAL A 436 9.73 15.80 -8.24
N SER A 437 9.40 16.45 -9.36
CA SER A 437 8.01 16.78 -9.70
C SER A 437 7.19 15.50 -9.93
N PRO A 438 6.14 15.24 -9.14
CA PRO A 438 5.33 14.03 -9.29
C PRO A 438 4.49 14.03 -10.57
N PHE A 439 4.24 15.22 -11.14
CA PHE A 439 3.54 15.43 -12.40
C PHE A 439 4.35 16.39 -13.27
N PRO A 440 4.36 16.20 -14.60
CA PRO A 440 5.02 17.14 -15.51
C PRO A 440 4.21 18.45 -15.67
N LEU A 441 4.89 19.51 -16.12
CA LEU A 441 4.20 20.60 -16.82
C LEU A 441 3.94 20.17 -18.26
N GLU A 442 2.76 20.48 -18.78
CA GLU A 442 2.34 20.10 -20.13
C GLU A 442 2.28 21.31 -21.07
N VAL A 443 2.84 21.20 -22.26
CA VAL A 443 2.73 22.21 -23.32
C VAL A 443 2.38 21.53 -24.64
N SER A 444 1.18 21.75 -25.16
CA SER A 444 0.74 21.20 -26.45
C SER A 444 0.84 22.25 -27.55
N ILE A 445 1.51 21.89 -28.66
CA ILE A 445 1.67 22.73 -29.85
C ILE A 445 0.78 22.21 -30.97
N SER A 446 -0.22 22.98 -31.38
CA SER A 446 -1.22 22.61 -32.39
C SER A 446 -1.27 23.58 -33.59
N ASN A 447 -1.77 23.09 -34.73
CA ASN A 447 -2.07 23.95 -35.88
C ASN A 447 -3.50 24.48 -35.78
N GLY A 448 -3.62 25.73 -35.33
CA GLY A 448 -4.88 26.47 -35.23
C GLY A 448 -5.00 27.20 -33.90
N ASP A 449 -5.50 28.44 -33.93
CA ASP A 449 -6.03 29.07 -32.72
C ASP A 449 -7.21 28.23 -32.22
N PRO A 450 -7.26 27.86 -30.93
CA PRO A 450 -8.42 27.17 -30.39
C PRO A 450 -9.65 28.07 -30.54
N ILE A 451 -10.78 27.51 -30.99
CA ILE A 451 -12.05 28.25 -30.97
C ILE A 451 -12.36 28.50 -29.49
N ILE A 452 -12.40 29.76 -29.07
CA ILE A 452 -12.63 30.14 -27.68
C ILE A 452 -14.11 30.43 -27.40
N LYS A 453 -14.64 29.87 -26.31
CA LYS A 453 -15.91 30.26 -25.71
C LYS A 453 -15.60 31.16 -24.52
N HIS A 454 -15.97 32.44 -24.61
CA HIS A 454 -15.95 33.32 -23.45
C HIS A 454 -16.98 32.88 -22.41
N VAL A 455 -16.59 32.84 -21.14
CA VAL A 455 -17.44 32.45 -20.01
C VAL A 455 -17.38 33.53 -18.92
N THR A 456 -18.49 34.24 -18.79
CA THR A 456 -18.80 35.11 -17.64
C THR A 456 -19.77 34.38 -16.72
N PHE A 457 -19.50 34.38 -15.42
CA PHE A 457 -20.54 34.06 -14.42
C PHE A 457 -20.37 34.88 -13.16
N THR A 458 -21.43 34.91 -12.33
CA THR A 458 -21.49 35.68 -11.10
C THR A 458 -21.95 34.81 -9.92
N LYS A 459 -21.15 34.74 -8.85
CA LYS A 459 -21.49 34.07 -7.57
C LYS A 459 -21.71 35.13 -6.50
N ASN A 460 -22.92 35.18 -5.94
CA ASN A 460 -23.17 35.92 -4.69
C ASN A 460 -22.70 35.05 -3.53
N VAL A 461 -21.76 35.57 -2.74
CA VAL A 461 -21.30 34.95 -1.49
C VAL A 461 -22.30 35.32 -0.40
N ASN A 462 -23.10 34.35 0.02
CA ASN A 462 -24.14 34.56 1.04
C ASN A 462 -23.71 34.00 2.40
N ILE A 463 -24.43 34.36 3.46
CA ILE A 463 -24.23 33.75 4.78
C ILE A 463 -24.52 32.24 4.73
N SER A 464 -25.42 31.79 3.85
CA SER A 464 -25.75 30.39 3.60
C SER A 464 -24.65 29.58 2.91
N ASP A 465 -23.60 30.21 2.38
CA ASP A 465 -22.48 29.51 1.74
C ASP A 465 -21.60 28.78 2.78
N ASN A 466 -21.93 28.89 4.07
CA ASN A 466 -21.38 28.07 5.16
C ASN A 466 -21.97 26.64 5.22
N LYS A 467 -22.88 26.29 4.31
CA LYS A 467 -23.52 24.96 4.26
C LYS A 467 -22.62 23.92 3.59
N VAL A 468 -22.54 22.74 4.18
CA VAL A 468 -21.88 21.58 3.58
C VAL A 468 -22.72 20.30 3.72
N ASP A 469 -22.80 19.54 2.66
CA ASP A 469 -23.36 18.19 2.65
C ASP A 469 -22.23 17.19 2.53
N ILE A 470 -22.18 16.22 3.44
CA ILE A 470 -21.10 15.24 3.52
C ILE A 470 -21.67 13.86 3.18
N LEU A 471 -21.12 13.21 2.16
CA LEU A 471 -21.31 11.78 1.93
C LEU A 471 -20.10 11.03 2.51
N LEU A 472 -20.33 10.27 3.58
CA LEU A 472 -19.38 9.29 4.08
C LEU A 472 -19.57 7.98 3.32
N VAL A 473 -18.51 7.50 2.66
CA VAL A 473 -18.46 6.20 1.98
C VAL A 473 -17.51 5.30 2.77
N VAL A 474 -18.08 4.28 3.39
CA VAL A 474 -17.37 3.37 4.30
C VAL A 474 -17.18 2.03 3.61
N ASP A 475 -15.97 1.51 3.57
CA ASP A 475 -15.78 0.14 3.12
C ASP A 475 -16.29 -0.87 4.15
N ASP A 476 -17.22 -1.75 3.76
CA ASP A 476 -17.80 -2.79 4.62
C ASP A 476 -17.30 -4.21 4.32
N SER A 477 -16.14 -4.30 3.66
CA SER A 477 -15.30 -5.50 3.52
C SER A 477 -14.89 -6.10 4.88
N ASN A 478 -14.44 -7.36 4.89
CA ASN A 478 -14.17 -8.10 6.13
C ASN A 478 -12.95 -7.60 6.93
N SER A 479 -11.96 -6.99 6.26
CA SER A 479 -10.78 -6.40 6.90
C SER A 479 -11.09 -5.12 7.65
N MET A 480 -12.10 -4.37 7.21
CA MET A 480 -12.27 -2.96 7.54
C MET A 480 -12.85 -2.64 8.93
N LEU A 481 -13.24 -3.64 9.73
CA LEU A 481 -13.83 -3.36 11.06
C LEU A 481 -12.95 -2.50 11.98
N PRO A 482 -11.64 -2.78 12.16
CA PRO A 482 -10.80 -2.01 13.06
C PRO A 482 -10.66 -0.56 12.60
N ASP A 483 -10.45 -0.34 11.30
CA ASP A 483 -10.24 0.98 10.71
C ASP A 483 -11.55 1.80 10.64
N ASN A 484 -12.68 1.15 10.35
CA ASN A 484 -14.00 1.76 10.51
C ASN A 484 -14.27 2.20 11.96
N GLN A 485 -13.85 1.39 12.94
CA GLN A 485 -13.97 1.76 14.36
C GLN A 485 -13.02 2.90 14.75
N LYS A 486 -11.77 2.95 14.23
CA LYS A 486 -10.86 4.10 14.39
C LYS A 486 -11.51 5.39 13.87
N LEU A 487 -12.15 5.34 12.70
CA LEU A 487 -12.87 6.47 12.13
C LEU A 487 -14.05 6.91 13.01
N ALA A 488 -14.91 5.96 13.40
CA ALA A 488 -16.09 6.22 14.23
C ALA A 488 -15.75 6.99 15.51
N GLN A 489 -14.66 6.60 16.17
CA GLN A 489 -14.18 7.22 17.41
C GLN A 489 -13.79 8.70 17.25
N LYS A 490 -13.41 9.12 16.03
CA LYS A 490 -12.92 10.49 15.74
C LYS A 490 -13.94 11.37 15.04
N LEU A 491 -14.97 10.80 14.41
CA LEU A 491 -16.01 11.56 13.70
C LEU A 491 -16.77 12.55 14.59
N GLN A 492 -16.93 12.29 15.90
CA GLN A 492 -17.49 13.30 16.82
C GLN A 492 -16.64 14.58 16.89
N GLY A 493 -15.31 14.44 16.97
CA GLY A 493 -14.40 15.59 16.98
C GLY A 493 -14.50 16.37 15.68
N PHE A 494 -14.49 15.66 14.55
CA PHE A 494 -14.65 16.24 13.21
C PHE A 494 -15.94 17.06 13.07
N VAL A 495 -17.11 16.53 13.44
CA VAL A 495 -18.37 17.31 13.36
C VAL A 495 -18.45 18.41 14.41
N GLY A 496 -17.76 18.26 15.55
CA GLY A 496 -17.55 19.33 16.53
C GLY A 496 -16.74 20.50 15.96
N ASP A 497 -15.70 20.22 15.18
CA ASP A 497 -14.85 21.22 14.52
C ASP A 497 -15.55 21.91 13.35
N LEU A 498 -16.37 21.18 12.57
CA LEU A 498 -17.25 21.77 11.55
C LEU A 498 -18.26 22.73 12.19
N THR A 499 -18.91 22.28 13.27
CA THR A 499 -19.85 23.10 14.07
C THR A 499 -19.17 24.35 14.61
N SER A 500 -18.00 24.20 15.24
CA SER A 500 -17.23 25.30 15.83
C SER A 500 -16.65 26.25 14.77
N SER A 501 -16.47 25.77 13.52
CA SER A 501 -16.16 26.59 12.35
C SER A 501 -17.37 27.35 11.78
N GLY A 502 -18.54 27.25 12.40
CA GLY A 502 -19.77 27.93 11.96
C GLY A 502 -20.42 27.31 10.73
N LEU A 503 -20.17 26.03 10.42
CA LEU A 503 -20.73 25.36 9.25
C LEU A 503 -22.07 24.70 9.54
N ASP A 504 -23.05 24.92 8.66
CA ASP A 504 -24.32 24.21 8.63
C ASP A 504 -24.13 22.89 7.87
N TRP A 505 -23.70 21.86 8.59
CA TRP A 505 -23.41 20.55 8.03
C TRP A 505 -24.60 19.57 8.15
N GLN A 506 -24.77 18.74 7.12
CA GLN A 506 -25.51 17.49 7.21
C GLN A 506 -24.69 16.34 6.59
N MET A 507 -24.91 15.11 7.06
CA MET A 507 -24.15 13.94 6.68
C MET A 507 -25.06 12.75 6.36
N CYS A 508 -24.81 12.14 5.20
CA CYS A 508 -25.33 10.83 4.82
C CYS A 508 -24.18 9.82 4.78
N ALA A 509 -24.48 8.54 5.00
CA ALA A 509 -23.52 7.45 4.84
C ALA A 509 -23.98 6.43 3.80
N THR A 510 -23.03 5.83 3.07
CA THR A 510 -23.22 4.66 2.21
C THR A 510 -22.00 3.74 2.35
N VAL A 511 -22.07 2.54 1.76
CA VAL A 511 -20.94 1.58 1.73
C VAL A 511 -20.40 1.35 0.31
N THR A 512 -19.23 0.71 0.22
CA THR A 512 -18.48 0.36 -1.00
C THR A 512 -19.10 -0.73 -1.87
N ARG A 513 -20.25 -1.31 -1.49
CA ARG A 513 -20.95 -2.35 -2.27
C ARG A 513 -22.42 -2.02 -2.54
N ALA A 514 -23.03 -2.78 -3.44
CA ALA A 514 -24.48 -2.75 -3.65
C ALA A 514 -25.24 -3.31 -2.42
N GLN A 515 -26.29 -2.60 -2.02
CA GLN A 515 -27.16 -2.98 -0.90
C GLN A 515 -28.49 -3.55 -1.43
N THR A 516 -28.88 -4.73 -0.96
CA THR A 516 -30.18 -5.32 -1.33
C THR A 516 -31.30 -4.69 -0.53
N ILE A 517 -32.15 -3.91 -1.19
CA ILE A 517 -33.37 -3.29 -0.63
C ILE A 517 -34.56 -3.86 -1.37
N ASN A 518 -35.52 -4.45 -0.65
CA ASN A 518 -36.71 -5.11 -1.21
C ASN A 518 -36.41 -6.11 -2.35
N GLY A 519 -35.27 -6.81 -2.26
CA GLY A 519 -34.82 -7.79 -3.26
C GLY A 519 -34.12 -7.21 -4.49
N THR A 520 -33.94 -5.88 -4.58
CA THR A 520 -33.18 -5.21 -5.65
C THR A 520 -31.88 -4.63 -5.10
N ALA A 521 -30.78 -4.76 -5.85
CA ALA A 521 -29.47 -4.27 -5.46
C ALA A 521 -29.30 -2.79 -5.84
N TYR A 522 -28.94 -1.94 -4.87
CA TYR A 522 -28.73 -0.50 -5.06
C TYR A 522 -27.34 -0.08 -4.60
N TRP A 523 -26.57 0.51 -5.52
CA TRP A 523 -25.33 1.23 -5.23
C TRP A 523 -25.63 2.58 -4.57
N GLY A 524 -24.83 3.04 -3.61
CA GLY A 524 -24.98 4.39 -3.03
C GLY A 524 -26.20 4.61 -2.11
N ALA A 525 -26.89 3.54 -1.71
CA ALA A 525 -28.07 3.63 -0.87
C ALA A 525 -27.75 4.10 0.56
N SER A 526 -28.45 5.13 1.04
CA SER A 526 -28.14 5.76 2.32
C SER A 526 -28.41 4.84 3.51
N LYS A 527 -27.44 4.71 4.42
CA LYS A 527 -27.59 4.03 5.71
C LYS A 527 -28.32 4.92 6.71
N ASN A 528 -29.15 4.32 7.56
CA ASN A 528 -29.70 4.99 8.72
C ASN A 528 -28.62 5.18 9.78
N TRP A 529 -28.60 6.36 10.42
CA TRP A 529 -27.79 6.63 11.59
C TRP A 529 -28.44 5.98 12.82
N VAL A 530 -27.80 4.98 13.39
CA VAL A 530 -28.30 4.23 14.56
C VAL A 530 -28.33 5.16 15.77
N GLY A 531 -29.43 5.13 16.53
CA GLY A 531 -29.63 6.00 17.69
C GLY A 531 -29.95 7.47 17.36
N TYR A 532 -29.88 7.89 16.09
CA TYR A 532 -30.22 9.26 15.70
C TYR A 532 -31.74 9.48 15.69
N LEU A 533 -32.19 10.50 16.43
CA LEU A 533 -33.61 10.82 16.62
C LEU A 533 -34.16 11.80 15.57
N GLY A 534 -33.32 12.31 14.66
CA GLY A 534 -33.73 13.25 13.63
C GLY A 534 -34.40 12.57 12.44
N SER A 535 -35.19 13.34 11.69
CA SER A 535 -35.90 12.87 10.50
C SER A 535 -35.40 13.58 9.23
N PRO A 536 -35.14 12.85 8.12
CA PRO A 536 -35.10 11.39 8.04
C PRO A 536 -33.84 10.80 8.71
N ALA A 537 -33.92 9.55 9.15
CA ALA A 537 -32.88 8.89 9.97
C ALA A 537 -31.53 8.70 9.24
N TRP A 538 -31.49 8.78 7.92
CA TRP A 538 -30.26 8.68 7.11
C TRP A 538 -29.55 10.03 6.86
N ILE A 539 -30.12 11.17 7.32
CA ILE A 539 -29.49 12.49 7.24
C ILE A 539 -29.21 12.99 8.67
N MET A 540 -28.01 12.73 9.19
CA MET A 540 -27.58 13.33 10.45
C MET A 540 -27.26 14.80 10.23
N LYS A 541 -27.72 15.66 11.13
CA LYS A 541 -27.55 17.13 11.04
C LYS A 541 -26.86 17.68 12.28
N LEU A 542 -26.37 18.92 12.14
CA LEU A 542 -26.00 19.78 13.26
C LEU A 542 -27.05 19.69 14.40
N GLY A 543 -26.56 19.55 15.65
CA GLY A 543 -27.40 19.41 16.84
C GLY A 543 -27.81 17.98 17.22
N ALA A 544 -27.32 16.96 16.51
CA ALA A 544 -27.47 15.57 16.91
C ALA A 544 -26.98 15.33 18.36
N THR A 545 -27.80 14.68 19.19
CA THR A 545 -27.45 14.33 20.57
C THR A 545 -26.56 13.09 20.59
N ASN A 546 -25.43 13.16 21.31
CA ASN A 546 -24.41 12.11 21.41
C ASN A 546 -23.91 11.58 20.04
N PRO A 547 -23.25 12.41 19.20
CA PRO A 547 -22.74 11.97 17.90
C PRO A 547 -21.77 10.78 17.99
N TYR A 548 -20.96 10.68 19.05
CA TYR A 548 -20.04 9.55 19.24
C TYR A 548 -20.76 8.20 19.28
N ALA A 549 -21.85 8.08 20.05
CA ALA A 549 -22.66 6.86 20.06
C ALA A 549 -23.29 6.60 18.70
N ILE A 550 -23.87 7.63 18.06
CA ILE A 550 -24.46 7.50 16.72
C ILE A 550 -23.44 6.96 15.71
N PHE A 551 -22.22 7.51 15.67
CA PHE A 551 -21.17 7.04 14.77
C PHE A 551 -20.72 5.60 15.07
N THR A 552 -20.43 5.30 16.33
CA THR A 552 -19.93 3.97 16.73
C THR A 552 -20.99 2.89 16.58
N ASP A 553 -22.24 3.14 16.96
CA ASP A 553 -23.35 2.20 16.79
C ASP A 553 -23.72 2.02 15.31
N THR A 554 -23.65 3.06 14.49
CA THR A 554 -23.90 2.95 13.03
C THR A 554 -22.83 2.11 12.36
N ILE A 555 -21.55 2.34 12.67
CA ILE A 555 -20.43 1.57 12.11
C ILE A 555 -20.49 0.11 12.57
N ASN A 556 -20.78 -0.16 13.85
CA ASN A 556 -20.98 -1.51 14.35
C ASN A 556 -22.20 -2.21 13.70
N SER A 557 -23.25 -1.45 13.34
CA SER A 557 -24.44 -1.97 12.65
C SER A 557 -24.27 -2.14 11.14
N ILE A 558 -23.32 -1.43 10.52
CA ILE A 558 -22.85 -1.73 9.15
C ILE A 558 -22.04 -3.04 9.21
N GLY A 559 -21.13 -3.12 10.19
CA GLY A 559 -20.27 -4.27 10.44
C GLY A 559 -19.14 -4.41 9.43
N ALA A 560 -18.45 -5.55 9.52
CA ALA A 560 -17.58 -6.11 8.50
C ALA A 560 -17.92 -7.60 8.46
N GLY A 561 -18.30 -8.16 7.31
CA GLY A 561 -18.85 -9.52 7.34
C GLY A 561 -19.57 -10.05 6.11
N TRP A 562 -19.31 -9.54 4.91
CA TRP A 562 -19.93 -10.08 3.68
C TRP A 562 -18.91 -10.91 2.90
N ALA A 563 -18.96 -12.24 3.09
CA ALA A 563 -18.13 -13.16 2.30
C ALA A 563 -18.49 -13.07 0.81
N GLY A 564 -17.50 -12.81 -0.05
CA GLY A 564 -17.67 -12.62 -1.49
C GLY A 564 -17.96 -11.17 -1.92
N THR A 565 -17.70 -10.19 -1.06
CA THR A 565 -17.45 -8.80 -1.50
C THR A 565 -15.96 -8.69 -1.82
N ASP A 566 -15.70 -8.86 -3.11
CA ASP A 566 -14.38 -8.72 -3.74
C ASP A 566 -14.48 -7.60 -4.81
N ASP A 567 -15.41 -6.64 -4.66
CA ASP A 567 -15.86 -5.64 -5.65
C ASP A 567 -16.19 -4.29 -4.98
N GLU A 568 -15.20 -3.74 -4.27
CA GLU A 568 -15.27 -2.51 -3.48
C GLU A 568 -15.21 -1.27 -4.40
N ARG A 569 -16.26 -0.43 -4.39
CA ARG A 569 -16.47 0.64 -5.37
C ARG A 569 -17.04 1.92 -4.74
N ALA A 570 -16.20 2.67 -4.04
CA ALA A 570 -16.62 3.91 -3.38
C ALA A 570 -17.02 5.02 -4.37
N ILE A 571 -16.37 5.11 -5.53
CA ILE A 571 -16.68 6.10 -6.59
C ILE A 571 -18.05 5.79 -7.19
N LYS A 572 -18.31 4.52 -7.57
CA LYS A 572 -19.63 4.10 -8.04
C LYS A 572 -20.73 4.27 -6.99
N ALA A 573 -20.43 4.00 -5.72
CA ALA A 573 -21.37 4.24 -4.63
C ALA A 573 -21.71 5.73 -4.48
N ALA A 574 -20.72 6.62 -4.54
CA ALA A 574 -20.94 8.07 -4.54
C ALA A 574 -21.74 8.53 -5.77
N TYR A 575 -21.36 8.07 -6.96
CA TYR A 575 -22.04 8.37 -8.23
C TYR A 575 -23.53 8.04 -8.15
N SER A 576 -23.84 6.81 -7.74
CA SER A 576 -25.21 6.29 -7.64
C SER A 576 -26.01 6.99 -6.54
N SER A 577 -25.36 7.41 -5.45
CA SER A 577 -26.01 8.21 -4.41
C SER A 577 -26.47 9.57 -4.96
N PHE A 578 -25.72 10.16 -5.90
CA PHE A 578 -26.09 11.42 -6.56
C PHE A 578 -27.24 11.26 -7.55
N ASP A 579 -27.40 10.11 -8.22
CA ASP A 579 -28.62 9.79 -8.99
C ASP A 579 -29.87 9.83 -8.10
N TYR A 580 -29.75 9.39 -6.85
CA TYR A 580 -30.86 9.38 -5.90
C TYR A 580 -31.06 10.69 -5.13
N ALA A 581 -30.39 11.79 -5.50
CA ALA A 581 -30.46 13.08 -4.80
C ALA A 581 -31.91 13.56 -4.53
N ALA A 582 -32.80 13.40 -5.51
CA ALA A 582 -34.21 13.79 -5.41
C ALA A 582 -35.04 12.94 -4.42
N TYR A 583 -34.54 11.77 -4.02
CA TYR A 583 -35.21 10.83 -3.12
C TYR A 583 -34.55 10.78 -1.74
N ASN A 584 -33.21 10.78 -1.68
CA ASN A 584 -32.47 10.71 -0.43
C ASN A 584 -32.42 12.05 0.32
N ASN A 585 -32.59 13.19 -0.37
CA ASN A 585 -32.51 14.55 0.20
C ASN A 585 -31.16 14.88 0.88
N CYS A 586 -30.11 14.09 0.61
CA CYS A 586 -28.78 14.27 1.18
C CYS A 586 -28.07 15.54 0.69
N TYR A 587 -28.49 16.09 -0.45
CA TYR A 587 -27.79 17.16 -1.16
C TYR A 587 -28.71 18.37 -1.36
N ARG A 588 -28.48 19.42 -0.57
CA ARG A 588 -29.12 20.74 -0.65
C ARG A 588 -28.55 21.51 -1.83
N ALA A 589 -29.39 22.25 -2.56
CA ALA A 589 -28.93 23.02 -3.72
C ALA A 589 -27.87 24.07 -3.36
N ASP A 590 -28.03 24.75 -2.22
CA ASP A 590 -27.22 25.88 -1.75
C ASP A 590 -26.03 25.51 -0.84
N ALA A 591 -25.79 24.21 -0.61
CA ALA A 591 -24.61 23.73 0.12
C ALA A 591 -23.44 23.42 -0.81
N SER A 592 -22.22 23.32 -0.25
CA SER A 592 -21.10 22.64 -0.93
C SER A 592 -21.14 21.14 -0.67
N LEU A 593 -20.53 20.34 -1.54
CA LEU A 593 -20.51 18.89 -1.44
C LEU A 593 -19.13 18.37 -1.04
N ALA A 594 -19.09 17.53 -0.02
CA ALA A 594 -17.89 16.82 0.42
C ALA A 594 -18.15 15.30 0.38
N VAL A 595 -17.19 14.54 -0.14
CA VAL A 595 -17.16 13.08 0.00
C VAL A 595 -15.98 12.71 0.88
N ILE A 596 -16.19 11.75 1.78
CA ILE A 596 -15.14 11.13 2.58
C ILE A 596 -15.15 9.64 2.26
N VAL A 597 -14.05 9.11 1.74
CA VAL A 597 -13.86 7.67 1.46
C VAL A 597 -12.94 7.09 2.54
N LEU A 598 -13.27 5.90 3.04
CA LEU A 598 -12.39 5.05 3.84
C LEU A 598 -12.41 3.63 3.24
N SER A 599 -11.25 3.09 2.85
CA SER A 599 -11.08 1.80 2.17
C SER A 599 -9.64 1.28 2.32
N ASP A 600 -9.45 -0.01 2.56
CA ASP A 600 -8.14 -0.69 2.48
C ASP A 600 -7.82 -1.20 1.08
N GLU A 601 -8.76 -1.09 0.14
CA GLU A 601 -8.60 -1.42 -1.28
C GLU A 601 -8.69 -0.17 -2.20
N ASP A 602 -8.64 -0.39 -3.53
CA ASP A 602 -8.94 0.62 -4.57
C ASP A 602 -10.37 0.44 -5.14
N GLU A 603 -10.80 1.34 -6.03
CA GLU A 603 -12.04 1.13 -6.80
C GLU A 603 -11.94 -0.15 -7.63
N ARG A 604 -12.95 -1.03 -7.59
CA ARG A 604 -12.91 -2.39 -8.16
C ARG A 604 -11.82 -3.26 -7.53
N SER A 605 -11.59 -3.08 -6.22
CA SER A 605 -10.52 -3.67 -5.39
C SER A 605 -9.10 -3.28 -5.81
N ILE A 606 -8.78 -3.33 -7.10
CA ILE A 606 -7.42 -3.17 -7.65
C ILE A 606 -7.32 -2.09 -8.75
N GLY A 607 -8.27 -1.15 -8.83
CA GLY A 607 -8.25 -0.07 -9.82
C GLY A 607 -8.43 -0.55 -11.26
N GLY A 608 -8.94 -1.77 -11.45
CA GLY A 608 -8.96 -2.50 -12.72
C GLY A 608 -7.59 -3.02 -13.20
N ASN A 609 -6.54 -2.90 -12.39
CA ASN A 609 -5.17 -3.26 -12.74
C ASN A 609 -4.87 -4.74 -12.47
N MET A 610 -5.03 -5.60 -13.47
CA MET A 610 -4.72 -7.04 -13.38
C MET A 610 -3.30 -7.35 -12.88
N ALA A 611 -2.32 -6.45 -13.07
CA ALA A 611 -0.92 -6.70 -12.72
C ALA A 611 -0.63 -6.70 -11.21
N ILE A 612 -1.57 -6.22 -10.38
CA ILE A 612 -1.45 -6.23 -8.91
C ILE A 612 -2.44 -7.21 -8.25
N GLN A 613 -3.16 -8.01 -9.04
CA GLN A 613 -4.11 -9.00 -8.55
C GLN A 613 -3.45 -10.05 -7.64
N TYR A 614 -4.08 -10.30 -6.49
CA TYR A 614 -3.72 -11.36 -5.54
C TYR A 614 -4.74 -12.50 -5.53
N TYR A 615 -6.05 -12.18 -5.43
CA TYR A 615 -7.13 -13.17 -5.52
C TYR A 615 -7.79 -13.15 -6.91
N TYR A 616 -8.08 -14.33 -7.46
CA TYR A 616 -8.62 -14.48 -8.83
C TYR A 616 -9.90 -13.67 -9.12
N GLN A 617 -10.68 -13.33 -8.09
CA GLN A 617 -11.94 -12.60 -8.23
C GLN A 617 -11.78 -11.07 -8.18
N GLU A 618 -10.68 -10.52 -7.65
CA GLU A 618 -10.47 -9.06 -7.55
C GLU A 618 -10.48 -8.37 -8.92
N TRP A 619 -9.84 -8.97 -9.93
CA TRP A 619 -9.76 -8.31 -11.23
C TRP A 619 -11.12 -8.21 -11.90
N LYS A 620 -11.61 -6.97 -11.97
CA LYS A 620 -12.79 -6.58 -12.71
C LYS A 620 -12.48 -5.31 -13.49
N VAL A 621 -12.99 -5.22 -14.72
CA VAL A 621 -12.81 -4.03 -15.56
C VAL A 621 -13.57 -2.85 -14.94
N LEU A 622 -12.96 -1.66 -14.95
CA LEU A 622 -13.64 -0.42 -14.55
C LEU A 622 -14.82 -0.14 -15.49
N GLU A 623 -16.00 0.10 -14.90
CA GLU A 623 -17.17 0.62 -15.60
C GLU A 623 -17.08 2.16 -15.67
N PRO A 624 -17.81 2.85 -16.57
CA PRO A 624 -17.71 4.30 -16.73
C PRO A 624 -17.91 5.09 -15.42
N GLU A 625 -18.76 4.61 -14.52
CA GLU A 625 -19.09 5.23 -13.24
C GLU A 625 -18.01 5.04 -12.16
N ASP A 626 -17.04 4.15 -12.38
CA ASP A 626 -15.90 3.89 -11.46
C ASP A 626 -14.78 4.94 -11.61
N TYR A 627 -14.76 5.71 -12.70
CA TYR A 627 -13.65 6.62 -12.98
C TYR A 627 -13.74 7.91 -12.15
N PRO A 628 -12.63 8.38 -11.53
CA PRO A 628 -12.57 9.65 -10.78
C PRO A 628 -13.18 10.85 -11.52
N GLN A 629 -12.82 11.02 -12.79
CA GLN A 629 -13.35 12.11 -13.62
C GLN A 629 -14.86 11.96 -13.91
N ALA A 630 -15.40 10.74 -13.94
CA ALA A 630 -16.83 10.51 -14.13
C ALA A 630 -17.64 11.01 -12.93
N LEU A 631 -17.15 10.85 -11.70
CA LEU A 631 -17.79 11.41 -10.51
C LEU A 631 -17.76 12.95 -10.50
N VAL A 632 -16.63 13.56 -10.87
CA VAL A 632 -16.52 15.02 -11.03
C VAL A 632 -17.52 15.52 -12.07
N ASN A 633 -17.63 14.84 -13.22
CA ASN A 633 -18.59 15.17 -14.26
C ASN A 633 -20.04 14.97 -13.77
N LYS A 634 -20.32 13.91 -13.00
CA LYS A 634 -21.64 13.64 -12.41
C LYS A 634 -22.08 14.76 -11.47
N VAL A 635 -21.18 15.29 -10.64
CA VAL A 635 -21.49 16.44 -9.77
C VAL A 635 -21.87 17.67 -10.60
N LYS A 636 -21.08 18.00 -11.64
CA LYS A 636 -21.39 19.12 -12.56
C LYS A 636 -22.75 18.95 -13.25
N GLN A 637 -23.09 17.73 -13.68
CA GLN A 637 -24.36 17.42 -14.34
C GLN A 637 -25.56 17.44 -13.38
N GLN A 638 -25.41 16.88 -12.19
CA GLN A 638 -26.50 16.69 -11.23
C GLN A 638 -26.82 17.95 -10.41
N PHE A 639 -25.79 18.76 -10.10
CA PHE A 639 -25.89 19.86 -9.15
C PHE A 639 -25.46 21.22 -9.73
N GLY A 640 -25.10 21.27 -11.03
CA GLY A 640 -24.59 22.46 -11.71
C GLY A 640 -23.07 22.57 -11.67
N ALA A 641 -22.49 23.17 -12.71
CA ALA A 641 -21.03 23.23 -12.89
C ALA A 641 -20.30 24.00 -11.78
N GLN A 642 -20.97 24.95 -11.13
CA GLN A 642 -20.42 25.80 -10.07
C GLN A 642 -20.58 25.22 -8.65
N LYS A 643 -21.13 24.00 -8.49
CA LYS A 643 -21.28 23.31 -7.21
C LYS A 643 -19.90 23.06 -6.57
N PRO A 644 -19.54 23.70 -5.45
CA PRO A 644 -18.24 23.45 -4.84
C PRO A 644 -18.17 22.01 -4.35
N PHE A 645 -17.11 21.30 -4.73
CA PHE A 645 -16.96 19.87 -4.54
C PHE A 645 -15.56 19.55 -4.02
N SER A 646 -15.48 18.64 -3.06
CA SER A 646 -14.22 18.07 -2.56
C SER A 646 -14.40 16.60 -2.23
N VAL A 647 -13.41 15.77 -2.56
CA VAL A 647 -13.32 14.39 -2.12
C VAL A 647 -12.06 14.23 -1.29
N ASN A 648 -12.18 13.59 -0.14
CA ASN A 648 -11.07 13.27 0.73
C ASN A 648 -11.08 11.76 1.00
N SER A 649 -9.91 11.15 1.14
CA SER A 649 -9.80 9.69 1.27
C SER A 649 -8.85 9.29 2.39
N ILE A 650 -9.19 8.26 3.16
CA ILE A 650 -8.28 7.54 4.06
C ILE A 650 -8.09 6.15 3.44
N ILE A 651 -6.88 5.86 2.99
CA ILE A 651 -6.57 4.70 2.16
C ILE A 651 -5.18 4.15 2.44
N VAL A 652 -4.87 2.94 1.94
CA VAL A 652 -3.47 2.57 1.69
C VAL A 652 -2.94 3.50 0.59
N LYS A 653 -2.02 4.40 0.96
CA LYS A 653 -1.50 5.42 0.03
C LYS A 653 -0.67 4.78 -1.09
N PRO A 654 -0.83 5.20 -2.36
CA PRO A 654 0.03 4.78 -3.45
C PRO A 654 1.53 4.77 -3.11
N GLY A 655 2.12 3.58 -3.04
CA GLY A 655 3.54 3.37 -2.74
C GLY A 655 3.91 3.26 -1.24
N ASP A 656 2.95 3.36 -0.32
CA ASP A 656 3.15 3.13 1.11
C ASP A 656 3.18 1.62 1.42
N THR A 657 4.30 0.99 1.07
CA THR A 657 4.52 -0.45 1.26
C THR A 657 4.51 -0.87 2.72
N ALA A 658 4.77 0.05 3.66
CA ALA A 658 4.70 -0.23 5.09
C ALA A 658 3.24 -0.35 5.55
N CYS A 659 2.39 0.60 5.15
CA CYS A 659 0.96 0.54 5.45
C CYS A 659 0.28 -0.67 4.79
N MET A 660 0.58 -0.95 3.52
CA MET A 660 0.05 -2.13 2.82
C MET A 660 0.45 -3.43 3.54
N ALA A 661 1.69 -3.52 4.05
CA ALA A 661 2.14 -4.69 4.81
C ALA A 661 1.51 -4.81 6.22
N GLU A 662 1.12 -3.69 6.84
CA GLU A 662 0.40 -3.66 8.11
C GLU A 662 -1.05 -4.14 7.94
N GLN A 663 -1.75 -3.62 6.93
CA GLN A 663 -3.12 -4.04 6.59
C GLN A 663 -3.16 -5.52 6.17
N ASP A 664 -2.23 -5.95 5.31
CA ASP A 664 -2.05 -7.36 4.91
C ASP A 664 -1.81 -8.32 6.09
N ALA A 665 -1.29 -7.84 7.23
CA ALA A 665 -1.08 -8.65 8.42
C ALA A 665 -2.41 -8.99 9.14
N GLY A 666 -3.50 -8.27 8.83
CA GLY A 666 -4.87 -8.57 9.27
C GLY A 666 -5.45 -9.85 8.66
N GLY A 667 -4.86 -10.36 7.57
CA GLY A 667 -5.18 -11.68 6.99
C GLY A 667 -6.01 -11.65 5.70
N ALA A 668 -6.61 -10.50 5.36
CA ALA A 668 -7.02 -10.18 3.99
C ALA A 668 -5.87 -9.52 3.23
N LYS A 669 -6.06 -9.19 1.95
CA LYS A 669 -5.14 -8.36 1.19
C LYS A 669 -5.69 -6.97 1.00
N SER A 670 -4.81 -6.00 1.18
CA SER A 670 -5.07 -4.59 0.97
C SER A 670 -4.46 -4.14 -0.35
N HIS A 671 -5.01 -3.08 -0.93
CA HIS A 671 -4.56 -2.52 -2.20
C HIS A 671 -4.42 -1.01 -2.13
N TYR A 672 -3.46 -0.46 -2.88
CA TYR A 672 -3.31 1.00 -2.96
C TYR A 672 -4.52 1.65 -3.60
N GLY A 673 -5.18 2.58 -2.89
CA GLY A 673 -6.34 3.33 -3.39
C GLY A 673 -5.98 4.38 -4.45
N TYR A 674 -5.42 3.97 -5.59
CA TYR A 674 -4.98 4.88 -6.65
C TYR A 674 -6.12 5.75 -7.19
N LYS A 675 -7.32 5.19 -7.39
CA LYS A 675 -8.48 5.94 -7.90
C LYS A 675 -9.03 6.90 -6.86
N TYR A 676 -9.01 6.51 -5.58
CA TYR A 676 -9.40 7.39 -4.48
C TYR A 676 -8.40 8.55 -4.26
N ALA A 677 -7.10 8.29 -4.45
CA ALA A 677 -6.06 9.32 -4.44
C ALA A 677 -6.18 10.29 -5.63
N GLU A 678 -6.36 9.76 -6.85
CA GLU A 678 -6.61 10.52 -8.07
C GLU A 678 -7.82 11.45 -7.92
N LEU A 679 -8.95 10.91 -7.43
CA LEU A 679 -10.17 11.67 -7.17
C LEU A 679 -10.00 12.77 -6.11
N SER A 680 -9.27 12.48 -5.03
CA SER A 680 -8.98 13.46 -3.99
C SER A 680 -8.11 14.60 -4.53
N GLN A 681 -7.12 14.30 -5.37
CA GLN A 681 -6.29 15.31 -6.02
C GLN A 681 -7.08 16.15 -7.03
N LEU A 682 -7.88 15.54 -7.90
CA LEU A 682 -8.72 16.23 -8.89
C LEU A 682 -9.65 17.26 -8.23
N THR A 683 -10.10 16.99 -7.01
CA THR A 683 -11.04 17.83 -6.25
C THR A 683 -10.39 18.63 -5.11
N GLN A 684 -9.05 18.72 -5.12
CA GLN A 684 -8.21 19.43 -4.14
C GLN A 684 -8.37 19.01 -2.66
N GLY A 685 -8.94 17.85 -2.38
CA GLY A 685 -9.02 17.31 -1.02
C GLY A 685 -7.70 16.77 -0.50
N TYR A 686 -7.77 15.94 0.54
CA TYR A 686 -6.62 15.35 1.22
C TYR A 686 -6.67 13.83 1.23
N THR A 687 -5.50 13.20 1.14
CA THR A 687 -5.31 11.75 1.26
C THR A 687 -4.64 11.43 2.61
N GLY A 688 -5.42 10.92 3.56
CA GLY A 688 -4.98 10.35 4.83
C GLY A 688 -4.47 8.90 4.67
N SER A 689 -3.71 8.38 5.64
CA SER A 689 -3.28 6.98 5.62
C SER A 689 -4.20 6.13 6.48
N ILE A 690 -4.63 4.97 5.99
CA ILE A 690 -5.44 4.04 6.79
C ILE A 690 -4.66 3.44 7.98
N CYS A 691 -3.33 3.39 7.87
CA CYS A 691 -2.43 2.97 8.94
C CYS A 691 -2.00 4.09 9.89
N ASP A 692 -2.58 5.31 9.76
CA ASP A 692 -2.43 6.33 10.80
C ASP A 692 -2.99 5.75 12.12
N ALA A 693 -2.20 5.83 13.21
CA ALA A 693 -2.57 5.27 14.51
C ALA A 693 -3.92 5.82 15.03
N ASP A 694 -4.27 7.05 14.65
CA ASP A 694 -5.63 7.53 14.62
C ASP A 694 -5.86 8.60 13.52
N TYR A 695 -7.12 8.79 13.11
CA TYR A 695 -7.46 9.65 11.96
C TYR A 695 -7.69 11.13 12.31
N SER A 696 -7.33 11.60 13.51
CA SER A 696 -7.57 12.99 13.92
C SER A 696 -6.89 13.99 12.99
N GLN A 697 -5.65 13.70 12.57
CA GLN A 697 -4.89 14.57 11.67
C GLN A 697 -5.48 14.62 10.26
N SER A 698 -5.92 13.47 9.74
CA SER A 698 -6.60 13.36 8.44
C SER A 698 -7.93 14.10 8.45
N LEU A 699 -8.77 13.90 9.48
CA LEU A 699 -10.05 14.62 9.65
C LEU A 699 -9.86 16.14 9.86
N TYR A 700 -8.81 16.56 10.56
CA TYR A 700 -8.44 17.98 10.68
C TYR A 700 -8.17 18.60 9.29
N TYR A 701 -7.39 17.92 8.44
CA TYR A 701 -7.13 18.37 7.07
C TYR A 701 -8.38 18.30 6.19
N PHE A 702 -9.25 17.30 6.36
CA PHE A 702 -10.53 17.21 5.63
C PHE A 702 -11.40 18.43 5.93
N LYS A 703 -11.51 18.83 7.21
CA LYS A 703 -12.23 20.04 7.64
C LYS A 703 -11.62 21.32 7.03
N ASP A 704 -10.30 21.43 6.94
CA ASP A 704 -9.65 22.57 6.27
C ASP A 704 -9.92 22.58 4.75
N LYS A 705 -9.90 21.41 4.10
CA LYS A 705 -10.21 21.26 2.67
C LYS A 705 -11.67 21.53 2.33
N ILE A 706 -12.60 21.09 3.18
CA ILE A 706 -14.03 21.42 3.09
C ILE A 706 -14.20 22.94 3.17
N LYS A 707 -13.62 23.61 4.18
CA LYS A 707 -13.67 25.08 4.31
C LYS A 707 -13.06 25.80 3.12
N GLN A 708 -11.93 25.30 2.58
CA GLN A 708 -11.31 25.83 1.37
C GLN A 708 -12.23 25.72 0.14
N SER A 709 -12.98 24.61 0.02
CA SER A 709 -13.95 24.38 -1.05
C SER A 709 -15.13 25.37 -1.01
N LEU A 710 -15.64 25.73 0.19
CA LEU A 710 -16.68 26.78 0.32
C LEU A 710 -16.22 28.12 -0.31
N SER A 711 -14.93 28.42 -0.11
CA SER A 711 -14.24 29.61 -0.61
C SER A 711 -13.61 29.43 -2.00
N SER A 712 -14.04 28.44 -2.78
CA SER A 712 -13.62 28.27 -4.17
C SER A 712 -14.80 28.35 -5.13
N ILE A 713 -14.48 28.42 -6.42
CA ILE A 713 -15.45 28.31 -7.50
C ILE A 713 -14.90 27.38 -8.59
N PRO A 714 -15.55 26.23 -8.84
CA PRO A 714 -15.20 25.39 -9.99
C PRO A 714 -15.44 26.13 -11.30
N LEU A 715 -14.51 25.96 -12.24
CA LEU A 715 -14.62 26.46 -13.60
C LEU A 715 -15.24 25.39 -14.51
N ASP A 716 -15.91 25.81 -15.58
CA ASP A 716 -16.50 24.94 -16.58
C ASP A 716 -15.41 24.08 -17.25
N CYS A 717 -14.26 24.69 -17.54
CA CYS A 717 -13.13 24.16 -18.30
C CYS A 717 -11.77 24.53 -17.66
N ALA A 718 -10.67 24.12 -18.30
CA ALA A 718 -9.36 24.74 -18.08
C ALA A 718 -9.31 26.10 -18.81
N PRO A 719 -9.04 27.22 -18.12
CA PRO A 719 -9.06 28.54 -18.74
C PRO A 719 -7.87 28.75 -19.69
N ILE A 720 -8.14 29.39 -20.83
CA ILE A 720 -7.13 29.91 -21.75
C ILE A 720 -6.87 31.37 -21.37
N GLY A 721 -5.60 31.71 -21.14
CA GLY A 721 -5.22 33.07 -20.76
C GLY A 721 -5.57 33.42 -19.31
N VAL A 722 -5.82 34.71 -19.06
CA VAL A 722 -6.08 35.24 -17.72
C VAL A 722 -7.51 34.91 -17.28
N VAL A 723 -7.68 34.62 -15.99
CA VAL A 723 -9.01 34.59 -15.35
C VAL A 723 -9.18 35.92 -14.63
N ASP A 724 -10.05 36.78 -15.16
CA ASP A 724 -10.38 38.05 -14.54
C ASP A 724 -11.40 37.85 -13.42
N VAL A 725 -11.18 38.54 -12.30
CA VAL A 725 -11.99 38.40 -11.07
C VAL A 725 -12.37 39.77 -10.55
N LEU A 726 -13.67 40.05 -10.52
CA LEU A 726 -14.22 41.27 -9.92
C LEU A 726 -15.04 40.94 -8.67
N ILE A 727 -14.57 41.42 -7.52
CA ILE A 727 -15.27 41.29 -6.24
C ILE A 727 -15.98 42.62 -5.93
N THR A 728 -17.29 42.57 -5.67
CA THR A 728 -18.14 43.74 -5.38
C THR A 728 -18.93 43.54 -4.09
N PRO A 729 -18.84 44.43 -3.07
CA PRO A 729 -17.90 45.53 -2.95
C PRO A 729 -16.44 45.05 -2.91
N ALA A 730 -15.54 45.88 -3.47
CA ALA A 730 -14.12 45.59 -3.61
C ALA A 730 -13.48 45.20 -2.25
N MET A 731 -12.57 44.23 -2.30
CA MET A 731 -11.76 43.80 -1.17
C MET A 731 -10.28 43.86 -1.53
N GLY A 732 -9.52 44.70 -0.82
CA GLY A 732 -8.07 44.70 -0.91
C GLY A 732 -7.47 43.44 -0.25
N GLY A 733 -6.41 42.90 -0.84
CA GLY A 733 -5.64 41.80 -0.25
C GLY A 733 -6.18 40.38 -0.49
N VAL A 734 -7.24 40.20 -1.29
CA VAL A 734 -7.61 38.87 -1.81
C VAL A 734 -6.80 38.57 -3.05
N THR A 735 -6.13 37.43 -3.06
CA THR A 735 -5.57 36.81 -4.26
C THR A 735 -6.45 35.65 -4.70
N SER A 736 -6.40 35.34 -6.00
CA SER A 736 -7.10 34.20 -6.60
C SER A 736 -6.12 33.39 -7.43
N GLN A 737 -6.17 32.06 -7.32
CA GLN A 737 -5.36 31.15 -8.12
C GLN A 737 -6.22 30.04 -8.73
N VAL A 738 -5.91 29.65 -9.96
CA VAL A 738 -6.53 28.47 -10.58
C VAL A 738 -5.75 27.23 -10.18
N VAL A 739 -6.43 26.27 -9.56
CA VAL A 739 -5.89 24.95 -9.20
C VAL A 739 -6.91 23.91 -9.67
N ASN A 740 -6.50 22.97 -10.52
CA ASN A 740 -7.34 21.88 -11.05
C ASN A 740 -8.73 22.37 -11.51
N ASN A 741 -8.75 23.33 -12.45
CA ASN A 741 -9.96 23.97 -12.99
C ASN A 741 -10.90 24.54 -11.92
N THR A 742 -10.36 25.03 -10.81
CA THR A 742 -11.11 25.65 -9.72
C THR A 742 -10.37 26.90 -9.26
N LEU A 743 -11.09 28.02 -9.19
CA LEU A 743 -10.59 29.29 -8.71
C LEU A 743 -10.66 29.32 -7.17
N VAL A 744 -9.51 29.45 -6.51
CA VAL A 744 -9.37 29.43 -5.05
C VAL A 744 -8.98 30.81 -4.55
N PHE A 745 -9.72 31.35 -3.59
CA PHE A 745 -9.46 32.67 -3.01
C PHE A 745 -8.66 32.58 -1.71
N THR A 746 -7.72 33.50 -1.51
CA THR A 746 -6.95 33.63 -0.27
C THR A 746 -6.82 35.11 0.12
N PRO A 747 -7.37 35.54 1.28
CA PRO A 747 -8.25 34.79 2.17
C PRO A 747 -9.60 34.46 1.50
N ALA A 748 -10.40 33.61 2.17
CA ALA A 748 -11.77 33.32 1.76
C ALA A 748 -12.61 34.61 1.66
N ILE A 749 -13.42 34.73 0.61
CA ILE A 749 -14.30 35.88 0.39
C ILE A 749 -15.45 35.83 1.41
N PRO A 750 -15.69 36.87 2.23
CA PRO A 750 -16.79 36.87 3.19
C PRO A 750 -18.12 37.20 2.53
N ALA A 751 -19.20 36.72 3.16
CA ALA A 751 -20.58 36.97 2.77
C ALA A 751 -20.91 38.46 2.57
N GLY A 752 -21.93 38.73 1.74
CA GLY A 752 -22.33 40.07 1.33
C GLY A 752 -21.51 40.63 0.17
N ARG A 753 -20.88 39.76 -0.62
CA ARG A 753 -20.11 40.11 -1.82
C ARG A 753 -20.56 39.32 -3.03
N THR A 754 -20.37 39.91 -4.19
CA THR A 754 -20.61 39.33 -5.50
C THR A 754 -19.26 39.15 -6.19
N VAL A 755 -18.98 37.93 -6.64
CA VAL A 755 -17.77 37.58 -7.38
C VAL A 755 -18.18 37.33 -8.83
N THR A 756 -17.77 38.22 -9.73
CA THR A 756 -17.83 37.98 -11.17
C THR A 756 -16.50 37.40 -11.62
N VAL A 757 -16.55 36.36 -12.44
CA VAL A 757 -15.39 35.69 -13.00
C VAL A 757 -15.57 35.60 -14.52
N ASP A 758 -14.56 36.06 -15.24
CA ASP A 758 -14.51 36.12 -16.70
C ASP A 758 -13.27 35.37 -17.20
N TYR A 759 -13.44 34.44 -18.13
CA TYR A 759 -12.36 33.61 -18.67
C TYR A 759 -12.75 32.96 -20.00
N ASP A 760 -11.76 32.56 -20.80
CA ASP A 760 -11.99 31.85 -22.06
C ASP A 760 -11.82 30.33 -21.89
N CYS A 761 -12.71 29.56 -22.50
CA CYS A 761 -12.65 28.10 -22.58
C CYS A 761 -12.27 27.62 -23.99
N PRO A 762 -11.51 26.52 -24.14
CA PRO A 762 -11.44 25.82 -25.42
C PRO A 762 -12.83 25.26 -25.77
N MET A 763 -13.27 25.48 -27.00
CA MET A 763 -14.34 24.69 -27.62
C MET A 763 -13.72 23.44 -28.27
N HIS A 764 -14.35 22.29 -27.99
CA HIS A 764 -14.07 21.02 -28.67
C HIS A 764 -15.00 20.83 -29.87
#